data_AF-A0A8S2JTU7-F1
#
_entry.id   AF-A0A8S2JTU7-F1
#
_cell.length_a   1.000
_cell.length_b   1.000
_cell.length_c   1.000
_cell.angle_alpha   90.00
_cell.angle_beta   90.00
_cell.angle_gamma   90.00
#
_symmetry.space_group_name_H-M   'P 1'
#
loop_
_entity.id
_entity.type
_entity.pdbx_description
1 polymer ?
#
loop_
_entity_poly.entity_id
_entity_poly.type
_entity_poly.pdbx_seq_one_letter_code
_entity_poly.pdbx_strand_id
1 'polypeptide(L)'
;MQTTMEYSCVQLSHLPDEILMIIFKKLHNTSLLYSLIGVNKRLNKIARDSIFTNRLTLLRFLSAPLIDFYGLPRYLVHPLPDPIIDRFCLQILPEIHNQIEWLNIEPVSIGHILLATNYPNLSGLGLYNIQIETAVHLFSDETLFSCTLKNQISSLVIDMNANLEQVSRENNNALLFKHIFTTFTNLRVLNFGTSENRFQYLSFYESPITIISSTLLELHVYLTSSNDCLYLLDGRFNRLRLLHVNIDCIIISTLTINNTKKIPNLTSFSLYCNHSTEFYDELIVPLLHRMSNLEQLHLSLKVWDNKTFRDVSSFYSKTNLPSYEDIQKTFRDFKGNQIISCIDYFQEHKRSQCHIYSYPYQLKHYDDITNNFPGGLFKCVREVSLYDENPFEHEFFLRIAQSFPLLEKLTVINQQRQNNKQFRKSKNENEYLLIVKYPHLIQLNLREAHKDYHEQFLFDNKTCLPNDVRIRMNYQLVKKVTRNFRRNTARNLFIPRQMYRSLVYQCVDRDISSYITLCVASLRDLLSQQLADMIAINIIRNFQNPIILRRYLIELHTIHDPCLRAIYDNTKQLISQLDQSFSECIQTIKQIKPLDNHNYNKQWTFQLRSSPDRTNNKGISIQEILRTKPIYKEFLLINQQSHLLSNSKQSIISSIKSLHTERLKLQFMCEDDKYEQEKCQQWNQHLLNNKLPDQRDIDYATDSDINEYQGNFKEIDHYSRVSNKRNESELWPLTTTNNPPICAMEEENMNSNDIERKSNDRRQSKKNKITTIDVDLLV
;
A
#
# COMPACT_ATOMS: atom_id res chain seq x y z
N MET A 1 6.75 -18.62 -38.99
CA MET A 1 5.87 -19.15 -37.94
C MET A 1 6.01 -18.23 -36.74
N GLN A 2 5.17 -17.19 -36.69
CA GLN A 2 4.98 -16.37 -35.50
C GLN A 2 3.63 -16.83 -34.92
N THR A 3 3.67 -17.48 -33.77
CA THR A 3 2.49 -17.74 -32.96
C THR A 3 2.05 -16.39 -32.38
N THR A 4 1.09 -15.75 -33.04
CA THR A 4 0.26 -14.73 -32.40
C THR A 4 -0.45 -15.42 -31.25
N MET A 5 -0.10 -15.07 -30.02
CA MET A 5 -0.97 -15.33 -28.88
C MET A 5 -2.26 -14.53 -29.15
N GLU A 6 -3.27 -15.19 -29.70
CA GLU A 6 -4.65 -14.72 -29.60
C GLU A 6 -4.97 -14.72 -28.11
N TYR A 7 -4.83 -13.57 -27.45
CA TYR A 7 -5.45 -13.38 -26.16
C TYR A 7 -6.93 -13.64 -26.36
N SER A 8 -7.45 -14.73 -25.78
CA SER A 8 -8.88 -15.00 -25.85
C SER A 8 -9.62 -13.85 -25.18
N CYS A 9 -10.21 -12.95 -25.97
CA CYS A 9 -11.18 -11.98 -25.47
C CYS A 9 -12.44 -12.75 -25.08
N VAL A 10 -12.41 -13.38 -23.90
CA VAL A 10 -13.61 -13.96 -23.31
C VAL A 10 -14.55 -12.81 -23.00
N GLN A 11 -15.61 -12.67 -23.80
CA GLN A 11 -16.64 -11.69 -23.52
C GLN A 11 -17.30 -12.06 -22.20
N LEU A 12 -17.59 -11.07 -21.34
CA LEU A 12 -18.27 -11.28 -20.06
C LEU A 12 -19.59 -12.06 -20.23
N SER A 13 -20.27 -11.87 -21.36
CA SER A 13 -21.48 -12.60 -21.76
C SER A 13 -21.29 -14.11 -21.93
N HIS A 14 -20.06 -14.59 -22.11
CA HIS A 14 -19.74 -16.00 -22.29
C HIS A 14 -19.31 -16.69 -20.99
N LEU A 15 -18.98 -15.92 -19.95
CA LEU A 15 -18.67 -16.49 -18.64
C LEU A 15 -19.95 -17.00 -17.97
N PRO A 16 -19.93 -18.11 -17.22
CA PRO A 16 -21.04 -18.54 -16.36
C PRO A 16 -21.39 -17.51 -15.28
N ASP A 17 -22.62 -17.54 -14.77
CA ASP A 17 -23.11 -16.59 -13.75
C ASP A 17 -22.23 -16.66 -12.49
N GLU A 18 -21.77 -17.84 -12.11
CA GLU A 18 -20.92 -18.09 -10.94
C GLU A 18 -19.57 -17.38 -11.06
N ILE A 19 -18.96 -17.42 -12.25
CA ILE A 19 -17.68 -16.76 -12.51
C ILE A 19 -17.88 -15.24 -12.53
N LEU A 20 -18.95 -14.75 -13.15
CA LEU A 20 -19.31 -13.34 -13.11
C LEU A 20 -19.51 -12.86 -11.68
N MET A 21 -20.21 -13.63 -10.85
CA MET A 21 -20.42 -13.33 -9.43
C MET A 21 -19.11 -13.23 -8.64
N ILE A 22 -18.16 -14.14 -8.88
CA ILE A 22 -16.84 -14.10 -8.24
C ILE A 22 -16.06 -12.85 -8.68
N ILE A 23 -16.09 -12.51 -9.98
CA ILE A 23 -15.43 -11.32 -10.51
C ILE A 23 -16.08 -10.06 -9.92
N PHE A 24 -17.39 -9.98 -9.97
CA PHE A 24 -18.19 -8.84 -9.54
C PHE A 24 -18.03 -8.56 -8.04
N LYS A 25 -17.96 -9.61 -7.21
CA LYS A 25 -17.66 -9.47 -5.77
C LYS A 25 -16.29 -8.84 -5.46
N LYS A 26 -15.35 -8.87 -6.41
CA LYS A 26 -14.04 -8.22 -6.26
C LYS A 26 -14.04 -6.76 -6.74
N LEU A 27 -15.10 -6.30 -7.39
CA LEU A 27 -15.24 -4.94 -7.89
C LEU A 27 -16.02 -4.08 -6.88
N HIS A 28 -15.86 -2.76 -6.97
CA HIS A 28 -16.65 -1.84 -6.14
C HIS A 28 -18.13 -1.87 -6.54
N ASN A 29 -19.00 -2.25 -5.60
CA ASN A 29 -20.42 -2.49 -5.85
C ASN A 29 -21.13 -1.30 -6.49
N THR A 30 -20.79 -0.07 -6.09
CA THR A 30 -21.36 1.16 -6.67
C THR A 30 -21.10 1.25 -8.16
N SER A 31 -19.83 1.25 -8.55
CA SER A 31 -19.40 1.35 -9.95
C SER A 31 -19.97 0.21 -10.79
N LEU A 32 -20.07 -0.98 -10.19
CA LEU A 32 -20.60 -2.14 -10.88
C LEU A 32 -22.12 -2.08 -11.08
N LEU A 33 -22.90 -1.75 -10.04
CA LEU A 33 -24.36 -1.64 -10.16
C LEU A 33 -24.74 -0.61 -11.23
N TYR A 34 -24.01 0.50 -11.31
CA TYR A 34 -24.15 1.48 -12.39
C TYR A 34 -23.89 0.92 -13.78
N SER A 35 -22.89 0.06 -13.89
CA SER A 35 -22.43 -0.47 -15.17
C SER A 35 -23.25 -1.67 -15.63
N LEU A 36 -23.98 -2.34 -14.74
CA LEU A 36 -24.73 -3.55 -15.06
C LEU A 36 -26.22 -3.28 -15.27
N ILE A 37 -26.82 -2.40 -14.47
CA ILE A 37 -28.27 -2.18 -14.50
C ILE A 37 -28.67 -1.47 -15.79
N GLY A 38 -29.60 -2.10 -16.52
CA GLY A 38 -30.10 -1.64 -17.82
C GLY A 38 -29.28 -2.14 -19.01
N VAL A 39 -28.14 -2.81 -18.81
CA VAL A 39 -27.29 -3.25 -19.92
C VAL A 39 -27.83 -4.50 -20.59
N ASN A 40 -28.18 -5.53 -19.83
CA ASN A 40 -28.79 -6.75 -20.35
C ASN A 40 -29.60 -7.45 -19.26
N LYS A 41 -30.70 -8.13 -19.65
CA LYS A 41 -31.54 -8.93 -18.75
C LYS A 41 -30.75 -9.89 -17.84
N ARG A 42 -29.70 -10.55 -18.35
CA ARG A 42 -28.85 -11.46 -17.58
C ARG A 42 -28.05 -10.73 -16.50
N LEU A 43 -27.38 -9.63 -16.86
CA LEU A 43 -26.60 -8.82 -15.91
C LEU A 43 -27.51 -8.13 -14.90
N ASN A 44 -28.71 -7.72 -15.31
CA ASN A 44 -29.73 -7.19 -14.41
C ASN A 44 -30.20 -8.22 -13.39
N LYS A 45 -30.29 -9.50 -13.77
CA LYS A 45 -30.60 -10.58 -12.83
C LYS A 45 -29.48 -10.73 -11.81
N ILE A 46 -28.23 -10.78 -12.27
CA ILE A 46 -27.03 -10.87 -11.41
C ILE A 46 -26.91 -9.67 -10.46
N ALA A 47 -27.14 -8.45 -10.95
CA ALA A 47 -27.07 -7.23 -10.16
C ALA A 47 -28.16 -7.15 -9.07
N ARG A 48 -29.22 -7.95 -9.16
CA ARG A 48 -30.31 -8.08 -8.18
C ARG A 48 -30.25 -9.42 -7.43
N ASP A 49 -29.13 -10.13 -7.52
CA ASP A 49 -28.94 -11.36 -6.76
C ASP A 49 -28.49 -11.01 -5.34
N SER A 50 -29.10 -11.66 -4.34
CA SER A 50 -28.81 -11.40 -2.93
C SER A 50 -27.33 -11.64 -2.58
N ILE A 51 -26.66 -12.56 -3.26
CA ILE A 51 -25.24 -12.84 -3.05
C ILE A 51 -24.39 -11.60 -3.34
N PHE A 52 -24.85 -10.72 -4.24
CA PHE A 52 -24.18 -9.48 -4.63
C PHE A 52 -24.70 -8.25 -3.86
N THR A 53 -26.00 -8.17 -3.63
CA THR A 53 -26.65 -6.99 -3.05
C THR A 53 -26.76 -7.02 -1.53
N ASN A 54 -26.59 -8.18 -0.88
CA ASN A 54 -26.76 -8.27 0.58
C ASN A 54 -25.76 -7.44 1.36
N ARG A 55 -24.57 -7.19 0.82
CA ARG A 55 -23.58 -6.29 1.41
C ARG A 55 -23.24 -5.17 0.45
N LEU A 56 -23.84 -4.00 0.67
CA LEU A 56 -23.63 -2.84 -0.16
C LEU A 56 -22.61 -1.89 0.48
N THR A 57 -21.62 -1.46 -0.30
CA THR A 57 -20.65 -0.44 0.14
C THR A 57 -20.74 0.76 -0.77
N LEU A 58 -21.31 1.84 -0.25
CA LEU A 58 -21.52 3.12 -0.94
C LEU A 58 -20.41 4.11 -0.58
N LEU A 59 -19.18 3.61 -0.60
CA LEU A 59 -17.96 4.32 -0.23
C LEU A 59 -16.99 4.31 -1.40
N ARG A 60 -16.24 5.39 -1.59
CA ARG A 60 -15.12 5.40 -2.55
C ARG A 60 -13.81 5.27 -1.80
N PHE A 61 -13.24 4.07 -1.79
CA PHE A 61 -11.89 3.85 -1.27
C PHE A 61 -10.86 4.34 -2.30
N LEU A 62 -9.86 5.10 -1.85
CA LEU A 62 -8.68 5.35 -2.68
C LEU A 62 -7.90 4.05 -2.87
N SER A 63 -7.51 3.77 -4.12
CA SER A 63 -6.81 2.54 -4.53
C SER A 63 -5.38 2.42 -3.98
N ALA A 64 -4.83 3.50 -3.41
CA ALA A 64 -3.58 3.48 -2.66
C ALA A 64 -3.89 3.72 -1.18
N PRO A 65 -3.76 2.70 -0.30
CA PRO A 65 -3.85 2.95 1.12
C PRO A 65 -2.72 3.91 1.52
N LEU A 66 -3.06 5.02 2.16
CA LEU A 66 -2.07 5.86 2.82
C LEU A 66 -1.52 5.03 3.97
N ILE A 67 -0.23 4.69 3.92
CA ILE A 67 0.42 4.09 5.06
C ILE A 67 0.59 5.19 6.09
N ASP A 68 0.15 4.95 7.32
CA ASP A 68 0.35 5.91 8.39
C ASP A 68 1.73 5.87 9.03
N PHE A 69 1.95 6.71 10.04
CA PHE A 69 3.20 6.75 10.81
C PHE A 69 3.58 5.39 11.41
N TYR A 70 2.66 4.45 11.55
CA TYR A 70 2.91 3.11 12.10
C TYR A 70 2.91 2.01 11.05
N GLY A 71 2.94 2.33 9.75
CA GLY A 71 3.00 1.29 8.73
C GLY A 71 1.65 0.66 8.40
N LEU A 72 0.54 1.10 9.01
CA LEU A 72 -0.78 0.50 8.78
C LEU A 72 -1.46 1.11 7.53
N PRO A 73 -2.02 0.27 6.63
CA PRO A 73 -2.70 0.75 5.43
C PRO A 73 -4.03 1.44 5.78
N ARG A 74 -4.10 2.75 5.59
CA ARG A 74 -5.33 3.55 5.70
C ARG A 74 -6.03 3.66 4.37
N TYR A 75 -7.29 3.27 4.33
CA TYR A 75 -8.14 3.58 3.19
C TYR A 75 -8.81 4.92 3.47
N LEU A 76 -8.33 5.99 2.84
CA LEU A 76 -9.12 7.22 2.79
C LEU A 76 -10.42 6.91 2.05
N VAL A 77 -11.52 7.17 2.75
CA VAL A 77 -12.86 7.06 2.21
C VAL A 77 -13.26 8.44 1.71
N HIS A 78 -13.68 8.51 0.45
CA HIS A 78 -14.27 9.71 -0.12
C HIS A 78 -15.77 9.54 -0.36
N PRO A 79 -16.54 10.63 -0.24
CA PRO A 79 -17.94 10.61 -0.59
C PRO A 79 -18.10 10.27 -2.06
N LEU A 80 -19.13 9.49 -2.34
CA LEU A 80 -19.65 9.41 -3.69
C LEU A 80 -20.26 10.78 -4.04
N PRO A 81 -20.05 11.28 -5.26
CA PRO A 81 -20.74 12.49 -5.73
C PRO A 81 -22.27 12.37 -5.56
N ASP A 82 -22.94 13.43 -5.10
CA ASP A 82 -24.40 13.44 -4.89
C ASP A 82 -25.21 12.98 -6.12
N PRO A 83 -24.89 13.36 -7.37
CA PRO A 83 -25.63 12.88 -8.53
C PRO A 83 -25.58 11.36 -8.71
N ILE A 84 -24.51 10.74 -8.21
CA ILE A 84 -24.39 9.29 -8.15
C ILE A 84 -25.26 8.76 -7.01
N ILE A 85 -25.26 9.34 -5.82
CA ILE A 85 -26.13 8.85 -4.73
C ILE A 85 -27.62 9.00 -5.11
N ASP A 86 -28.02 10.14 -5.64
CA ASP A 86 -29.41 10.42 -6.03
C ASP A 86 -29.92 9.42 -7.06
N ARG A 87 -29.11 9.17 -8.10
CA ARG A 87 -29.46 8.19 -9.13
C ARG A 87 -29.55 6.79 -8.56
N PHE A 88 -28.66 6.43 -7.62
CA PHE A 88 -28.70 5.14 -6.94
C PHE A 88 -30.03 4.97 -6.20
N CYS A 89 -30.37 5.96 -5.39
CA CYS A 89 -31.58 5.97 -4.57
C CYS A 89 -32.86 5.95 -5.41
N LEU A 90 -32.87 6.61 -6.58
CA LEU A 90 -34.06 6.67 -7.45
C LEU A 90 -34.23 5.45 -8.35
N GLN A 91 -33.14 4.87 -8.88
CA GLN A 91 -33.23 3.85 -9.94
C GLN A 91 -32.92 2.43 -9.47
N ILE A 92 -32.00 2.28 -8.52
CA ILE A 92 -31.42 0.97 -8.19
C ILE A 92 -31.95 0.50 -6.85
N LEU A 93 -31.87 1.37 -5.85
CA LEU A 93 -32.24 1.05 -4.47
C LEU A 93 -33.67 0.51 -4.33
N PRO A 94 -34.71 1.06 -5.00
CA PRO A 94 -36.08 0.54 -4.88
C PRO A 94 -36.21 -0.92 -5.32
N GLU A 95 -35.33 -1.39 -6.20
CA GLU A 95 -35.36 -2.76 -6.73
C GLU A 95 -34.63 -3.77 -5.84
N ILE A 96 -33.70 -3.33 -4.98
CA ILE A 96 -32.81 -4.23 -4.21
C ILE A 96 -32.87 -4.03 -2.70
N HIS A 97 -33.57 -3.02 -2.19
CA HIS A 97 -33.56 -2.65 -0.76
C HIS A 97 -33.95 -3.80 0.19
N ASN A 98 -34.85 -4.67 -0.25
CA ASN A 98 -35.28 -5.83 0.51
C ASN A 98 -34.22 -6.94 0.61
N GLN A 99 -33.15 -6.89 -0.19
CA GLN A 99 -32.06 -7.86 -0.17
C GLN A 99 -30.87 -7.38 0.65
N ILE A 100 -30.79 -6.08 0.98
CA ILE A 100 -29.65 -5.48 1.66
C ILE A 100 -29.69 -5.89 3.15
N GLU A 101 -28.68 -6.64 3.57
CA GLU A 101 -28.47 -7.07 4.96
C GLU A 101 -27.41 -6.20 5.67
N TRP A 102 -26.45 -5.67 4.91
CA TRP A 102 -25.35 -4.84 5.39
C TRP A 102 -25.13 -3.63 4.49
N LEU A 103 -25.03 -2.44 5.10
CA LEU A 103 -24.81 -1.19 4.38
C LEU A 103 -23.62 -0.42 4.96
N ASN A 104 -22.64 -0.05 4.12
CA ASN A 104 -21.57 0.88 4.47
C ASN A 104 -21.79 2.22 3.76
N ILE A 105 -21.90 3.32 4.52
CA ILE A 105 -22.21 4.67 4.02
C ILE A 105 -21.43 5.75 4.77
N GLU A 106 -21.33 6.92 4.14
CA GLU A 106 -20.82 8.14 4.78
C GLU A 106 -21.97 9.00 5.34
N PRO A 107 -21.69 9.91 6.30
CA PRO A 107 -22.69 10.76 6.94
C PRO A 107 -23.54 11.56 5.96
N VAL A 108 -22.88 12.14 4.94
CA VAL A 108 -23.55 12.99 3.94
C VAL A 108 -24.59 12.22 3.14
N SER A 109 -24.47 10.89 3.05
CA SER A 109 -25.36 10.03 2.29
C SER A 109 -26.47 9.40 3.14
N ILE A 110 -26.40 9.50 4.48
CA ILE A 110 -27.37 8.90 5.40
C ILE A 110 -28.80 9.35 5.09
N GLY A 111 -28.99 10.66 4.95
CA GLY A 111 -30.30 11.24 4.64
C GLY A 111 -30.85 10.72 3.31
N HIS A 112 -30.03 10.66 2.26
CA HIS A 112 -30.47 10.20 0.94
C HIS A 112 -30.78 8.70 0.90
N ILE A 113 -30.01 7.88 1.60
CA ILE A 113 -30.08 6.42 1.44
C ILE A 113 -31.06 5.81 2.45
N LEU A 114 -30.93 6.16 3.73
CA LEU A 114 -31.73 5.54 4.78
C LEU A 114 -33.16 6.09 4.84
N LEU A 115 -33.40 7.30 4.34
CA LEU A 115 -34.77 7.86 4.26
C LEU A 115 -35.48 7.54 2.93
N ALA A 116 -34.76 7.06 1.91
CA ALA A 116 -35.36 6.81 0.60
C ALA A 116 -36.28 5.58 0.58
N THR A 117 -36.05 4.58 1.43
CA THR A 117 -36.82 3.33 1.45
C THR A 117 -36.74 2.63 2.80
N ASN A 118 -37.64 1.68 3.03
CA ASN A 118 -37.53 0.75 4.14
C ASN A 118 -36.51 -0.35 3.81
N TYR A 119 -35.73 -0.82 4.79
CA TYR A 119 -34.77 -1.90 4.63
C TYR A 119 -35.12 -3.06 5.56
N PRO A 120 -36.08 -3.93 5.19
CA PRO A 120 -36.64 -4.92 6.11
C PRO A 120 -35.62 -5.93 6.63
N ASN A 121 -34.53 -6.17 5.90
CA ASN A 121 -33.50 -7.16 6.23
C ASN A 121 -32.18 -6.54 6.72
N LEU A 122 -32.10 -5.22 6.87
CA LEU A 122 -30.87 -4.55 7.28
C LEU A 122 -30.53 -4.89 8.73
N SER A 123 -29.49 -5.69 8.90
CA SER A 123 -29.02 -6.16 10.20
C SER A 123 -27.65 -5.60 10.58
N GLY A 124 -26.91 -5.06 9.60
CA GLY A 124 -25.59 -4.47 9.76
C GLY A 124 -25.46 -3.08 9.15
N LEU A 125 -24.85 -2.14 9.87
CA LEU A 125 -24.62 -0.77 9.40
C LEU A 125 -23.18 -0.36 9.69
N GLY A 126 -22.49 0.17 8.69
CA GLY A 126 -21.18 0.80 8.81
C GLY A 126 -21.23 2.27 8.44
N LEU A 127 -20.91 3.16 9.39
CA LEU A 127 -20.80 4.60 9.20
C LEU A 127 -19.33 4.99 9.19
N TYR A 128 -18.86 5.57 8.09
CA TYR A 128 -17.43 5.89 7.91
C TYR A 128 -17.20 7.39 7.80
N ASN A 129 -16.08 7.86 8.34
CA ASN A 129 -15.68 9.26 8.31
C ASN A 129 -16.72 10.18 8.99
N ILE A 130 -17.40 9.70 10.05
CA ILE A 130 -18.43 10.46 10.75
C ILE A 130 -17.82 11.41 11.79
N GLN A 131 -18.29 12.66 11.78
CA GLN A 131 -17.97 13.61 12.84
C GLN A 131 -18.75 13.26 14.10
N ILE A 132 -18.15 13.48 15.27
CA ILE A 132 -18.72 13.05 16.54
C ILE A 132 -20.05 13.74 16.85
N GLU A 133 -20.17 15.03 16.54
CA GLU A 133 -21.39 15.81 16.72
C GLU A 133 -22.51 15.27 15.82
N THR A 134 -22.15 14.88 14.58
CA THR A 134 -23.10 14.27 13.64
C THR A 134 -23.55 12.90 14.14
N ALA A 135 -22.63 12.09 14.69
CA ALA A 135 -22.97 10.80 15.27
C ALA A 135 -23.88 10.96 16.51
N VAL A 136 -23.53 11.84 17.45
CA VAL A 136 -24.35 12.15 18.64
C VAL A 136 -25.77 12.56 18.23
N HIS A 137 -25.89 13.48 17.27
CA HIS A 137 -27.18 13.91 16.76
C HIS A 137 -27.94 12.74 16.12
N LEU A 138 -27.28 11.96 15.25
CA LEU A 138 -27.87 10.84 14.53
C LEU A 138 -28.43 9.76 15.46
N PHE A 139 -27.73 9.43 16.53
CA PHE A 139 -28.14 8.39 17.48
C PHE A 139 -29.00 8.93 18.63
N SER A 140 -29.33 10.22 18.66
CA SER A 140 -30.28 10.74 19.63
C SER A 140 -31.68 10.13 19.41
N ASP A 141 -32.43 9.96 20.50
CA ASP A 141 -33.76 9.32 20.47
C ASP A 141 -34.79 10.12 19.63
N GLU A 142 -34.47 11.36 19.28
CA GLU A 142 -35.35 12.29 18.56
C GLU A 142 -35.27 12.14 17.02
N THR A 143 -34.31 11.37 16.49
CA THR A 143 -34.18 11.24 15.04
C THR A 143 -35.07 10.15 14.44
N LEU A 144 -35.52 10.38 13.20
CA LEU A 144 -36.22 9.35 12.42
C LEU A 144 -35.35 8.09 12.22
N PHE A 145 -34.03 8.28 12.18
CA PHE A 145 -33.05 7.22 12.03
C PHE A 145 -33.12 6.22 13.20
N SER A 146 -33.06 6.70 14.44
CA SER A 146 -33.11 5.84 15.64
C SER A 146 -34.47 5.12 15.71
N CYS A 147 -35.57 5.81 15.40
CA CYS A 147 -36.91 5.22 15.42
C CYS A 147 -37.08 4.06 14.41
N THR A 148 -36.48 4.17 13.23
CA THR A 148 -36.67 3.20 12.14
C THR A 148 -35.78 1.96 12.31
N LEU A 149 -34.53 2.15 12.72
CA LEU A 149 -33.50 1.09 12.68
C LEU A 149 -33.19 0.47 14.04
N LYS A 150 -33.65 1.06 15.17
CA LYS A 150 -33.29 0.62 16.54
C LYS A 150 -33.39 -0.88 16.80
N ASN A 151 -34.43 -1.52 16.27
CA ASN A 151 -34.71 -2.93 16.52
C ASN A 151 -34.15 -3.85 15.42
N GLN A 152 -33.66 -3.31 14.30
CA GLN A 152 -33.18 -4.10 13.17
C GLN A 152 -31.66 -4.32 13.23
N ILE A 153 -30.91 -3.31 13.66
CA ILE A 153 -29.44 -3.35 13.65
C ILE A 153 -28.93 -4.24 14.78
N SER A 154 -28.24 -5.30 14.38
CA SER A 154 -27.54 -6.23 15.25
C SER A 154 -26.01 -6.06 15.22
N SER A 155 -25.48 -5.41 14.17
CA SER A 155 -24.06 -5.10 14.04
C SER A 155 -23.86 -3.66 13.59
N LEU A 156 -23.03 -2.91 14.31
CA LEU A 156 -22.74 -1.51 14.02
C LEU A 156 -21.23 -1.30 13.93
N VAL A 157 -20.78 -0.67 12.84
CA VAL A 157 -19.41 -0.18 12.67
C VAL A 157 -19.46 1.34 12.59
N ILE A 158 -18.66 2.02 13.41
CA ILE A 158 -18.51 3.47 13.38
C ILE A 158 -17.02 3.76 13.23
N ASP A 159 -16.66 4.41 12.13
CA ASP A 159 -15.33 4.94 11.87
C ASP A 159 -15.39 6.47 11.88
N MET A 160 -14.77 7.05 12.90
CA MET A 160 -14.84 8.48 13.20
C MET A 160 -13.74 9.27 12.47
N ASN A 161 -14.09 10.49 12.05
CA ASN A 161 -13.15 11.45 11.45
C ASN A 161 -12.46 12.29 12.54
N ALA A 162 -11.12 12.37 12.57
CA ALA A 162 -10.38 13.09 13.62
C ALA A 162 -10.08 14.58 13.35
N ASN A 163 -10.74 15.21 12.38
CA ASN A 163 -10.46 16.60 11.97
C ASN A 163 -11.01 17.74 12.87
N LEU A 164 -11.35 17.52 14.15
CA LEU A 164 -11.92 18.57 15.04
C LEU A 164 -11.05 18.94 16.26
N GLU A 165 -11.33 20.06 16.93
CA GLU A 165 -10.58 20.51 18.12
C GLU A 165 -10.77 19.58 19.33
N GLN A 166 -9.77 19.48 20.23
CA GLN A 166 -9.70 18.44 21.28
C GLN A 166 -10.74 18.58 22.41
N VAL A 167 -11.18 19.80 22.74
CA VAL A 167 -11.81 20.08 24.05
C VAL A 167 -13.31 19.72 24.11
N SER A 168 -14.04 19.73 22.99
CA SER A 168 -15.46 19.34 22.95
C SER A 168 -15.72 17.83 22.87
N ARG A 169 -14.65 17.00 22.81
CA ARG A 169 -14.75 15.60 22.37
C ARG A 169 -15.13 14.60 23.47
N GLU A 170 -14.64 14.77 24.69
CA GLU A 170 -14.79 13.76 25.75
C GLU A 170 -16.26 13.57 26.13
N ASN A 171 -16.98 14.67 26.38
CA ASN A 171 -18.42 14.66 26.66
C ASN A 171 -19.23 14.04 25.52
N ASN A 172 -18.89 14.36 24.27
CA ASN A 172 -19.61 13.86 23.11
C ASN A 172 -19.40 12.34 22.89
N ASN A 173 -18.24 11.79 23.26
CA ASN A 173 -17.95 10.36 23.13
C ASN A 173 -18.80 9.55 24.11
N ALA A 174 -18.81 9.96 25.38
CA ALA A 174 -19.64 9.30 26.38
C ALA A 174 -21.14 9.39 26.02
N LEU A 175 -21.57 10.56 25.54
CA LEU A 175 -22.93 10.77 25.08
C LEU A 175 -23.30 9.91 23.87
N LEU A 176 -22.40 9.76 22.90
CA LEU A 176 -22.57 8.90 21.73
C LEU A 176 -22.79 7.44 22.13
N PHE A 177 -21.96 6.89 23.02
CA PHE A 177 -22.12 5.51 23.48
C PHE A 177 -23.41 5.31 24.27
N LYS A 178 -23.76 6.28 25.13
CA LYS A 178 -25.06 6.30 25.80
C LYS A 178 -26.18 6.18 24.77
N HIS A 179 -26.16 7.02 23.74
CA HIS A 179 -27.16 7.00 22.67
C HIS A 179 -27.18 5.70 21.87
N ILE A 180 -26.03 5.12 21.50
CA ILE A 180 -25.95 3.84 20.78
C ILE A 180 -26.58 2.72 21.62
N PHE A 181 -26.21 2.61 22.90
CA PHE A 181 -26.69 1.52 23.74
C PHE A 181 -28.15 1.70 24.20
N THR A 182 -28.68 2.93 24.28
CA THR A 182 -30.11 3.14 24.51
C THR A 182 -30.94 2.93 23.24
N THR A 183 -30.39 3.32 22.08
CA THR A 183 -31.09 3.21 20.80
C THR A 183 -31.19 1.75 20.35
N PHE A 184 -30.08 1.01 20.28
CA PHE A 184 -30.05 -0.31 19.66
C PHE A 184 -30.22 -1.44 20.67
N THR A 185 -31.47 -1.84 20.87
CA THR A 185 -31.85 -2.92 21.81
C THR A 185 -31.38 -4.31 21.38
N ASN A 186 -31.10 -4.51 20.08
CA ASN A 186 -30.68 -5.79 19.49
C ASN A 186 -29.19 -5.83 19.12
N LEU A 187 -28.41 -4.81 19.49
CA LEU A 187 -27.00 -4.71 19.13
C LEU A 187 -26.21 -5.86 19.74
N ARG A 188 -25.58 -6.67 18.89
CA ARG A 188 -24.72 -7.81 19.27
C ARG A 188 -23.24 -7.52 18.99
N VAL A 189 -22.93 -6.77 17.95
CA VAL A 189 -21.57 -6.43 17.55
C VAL A 189 -21.44 -4.92 17.43
N LEU A 190 -20.47 -4.35 18.13
CA LEU A 190 -20.09 -2.94 18.00
C LEU A 190 -18.61 -2.85 17.68
N ASN A 191 -18.28 -2.26 16.52
CA ASN A 191 -16.91 -1.91 16.17
C ASN A 191 -16.80 -0.39 16.08
N PHE A 192 -16.14 0.20 17.06
CA PHE A 192 -15.88 1.61 17.14
C PHE A 192 -14.40 1.84 16.86
N GLY A 193 -14.11 2.36 15.66
CA GLY A 193 -12.76 2.64 15.19
C GLY A 193 -12.59 4.10 14.81
N THR A 194 -11.34 4.48 14.59
CA THR A 194 -10.98 5.80 14.08
C THR A 194 -9.99 5.58 12.94
N SER A 195 -10.25 6.20 11.79
CA SER A 195 -9.39 6.09 10.59
C SER A 195 -8.12 6.94 10.70
N GLU A 196 -8.06 7.84 11.69
CA GLU A 196 -6.92 8.70 11.96
C GLU A 196 -6.32 8.39 13.34
N ASN A 197 -5.03 8.04 13.41
CA ASN A 197 -4.26 7.85 14.67
C ASN A 197 -4.05 9.16 15.46
N ARG A 198 -4.97 10.11 15.38
CA ARG A 198 -4.92 11.35 16.15
C ARG A 198 -6.00 11.30 17.21
N PHE A 199 -5.61 10.79 18.38
CA PHE A 199 -6.19 11.06 19.70
C PHE A 199 -7.73 11.22 19.70
N GLN A 200 -8.44 10.18 19.26
CA GLN A 200 -9.87 10.05 19.47
C GLN A 200 -10.07 8.93 20.46
N TYR A 201 -10.38 9.34 21.68
CA TYR A 201 -10.38 8.44 22.80
C TYR A 201 -11.69 8.45 23.53
N LEU A 202 -12.12 7.24 23.87
CA LEU A 202 -13.28 7.05 24.71
C LEU A 202 -12.84 7.17 26.16
N SER A 203 -13.30 8.23 26.81
CA SER A 203 -13.32 8.33 28.27
C SER A 203 -14.68 7.85 28.76
N PHE A 204 -14.72 6.72 29.47
CA PHE A 204 -15.91 6.25 30.19
C PHE A 204 -15.97 6.79 31.62
N TYR A 205 -14.98 7.58 32.02
CA TYR A 205 -14.84 8.06 33.38
C TYR A 205 -15.95 9.03 33.79
N GLU A 206 -16.34 9.94 32.90
CA GLU A 206 -17.22 11.06 33.24
C GLU A 206 -18.71 10.74 33.17
N SER A 207 -19.08 9.55 32.68
CA SER A 207 -20.47 9.15 32.57
C SER A 207 -20.72 7.86 33.36
N PRO A 208 -21.40 7.93 34.52
CA PRO A 208 -21.93 6.76 35.21
C PRO A 208 -23.09 6.20 34.37
N ILE A 209 -22.73 5.58 33.24
CA ILE A 209 -23.65 4.93 32.34
C ILE A 209 -24.14 3.67 33.07
N THR A 210 -25.34 3.76 33.63
CA THR A 210 -26.17 2.65 34.10
C THR A 210 -26.72 1.79 32.96
N ILE A 211 -26.35 2.09 31.71
CA ILE A 211 -26.86 1.41 30.53
C ILE A 211 -26.12 0.09 30.37
N ILE A 212 -26.80 -0.97 30.79
CA ILE A 212 -26.41 -2.35 30.58
C ILE A 212 -26.93 -2.74 29.20
N SER A 213 -26.06 -2.79 28.19
CA SER A 213 -26.44 -3.48 26.95
C SER A 213 -26.47 -4.98 27.24
N SER A 214 -27.68 -5.54 27.36
CA SER A 214 -27.91 -6.94 27.66
C SER A 214 -27.80 -7.86 26.43
N THR A 215 -27.41 -7.32 25.27
CA THR A 215 -27.34 -8.08 24.00
C THR A 215 -25.96 -8.08 23.37
N LEU A 216 -25.08 -7.16 23.75
CA LEU A 216 -23.75 -7.05 23.16
C LEU A 216 -22.91 -8.29 23.44
N LEU A 217 -22.42 -8.93 22.38
CA LEU A 217 -21.57 -10.12 22.39
C LEU A 217 -20.13 -9.80 22.00
N GLU A 218 -19.94 -8.82 21.11
CA GLU A 218 -18.63 -8.45 20.57
C GLU A 218 -18.44 -6.92 20.61
N LEU A 219 -17.30 -6.48 21.16
CA LEU A 219 -16.95 -5.07 21.25
C LEU A 219 -15.52 -4.87 20.77
N HIS A 220 -15.34 -4.03 19.75
CA HIS A 220 -14.05 -3.53 19.29
C HIS A 220 -13.99 -2.02 19.55
N VAL A 221 -13.02 -1.56 20.33
CA VAL A 221 -12.93 -0.15 20.75
C VAL A 221 -11.50 0.35 20.81
N TYR A 222 -11.34 1.66 20.57
CA TYR A 222 -10.12 2.42 20.82
C TYR A 222 -10.30 3.28 22.08
N LEU A 223 -9.43 3.13 23.07
CA LEU A 223 -9.54 3.77 24.38
C LEU A 223 -8.36 4.70 24.67
N THR A 224 -8.63 5.76 25.45
CA THR A 224 -7.61 6.67 25.98
C THR A 224 -6.68 5.97 26.95
N SER A 225 -7.31 5.25 27.87
CA SER A 225 -6.70 4.85 29.12
C SER A 225 -7.10 3.44 29.52
N SER A 226 -6.29 2.85 30.41
CA SER A 226 -6.61 1.59 31.08
C SER A 226 -7.87 1.68 31.94
N ASN A 227 -8.17 2.85 32.51
CA ASN A 227 -9.37 3.04 33.34
C ASN A 227 -10.63 2.81 32.50
N ASP A 228 -10.64 3.30 31.26
CA ASP A 228 -11.74 3.10 30.32
C ASP A 228 -11.98 1.61 30.05
N CYS A 229 -10.91 0.83 29.96
CA CYS A 229 -10.97 -0.62 29.81
C CYS A 229 -11.55 -1.29 31.08
N LEU A 230 -11.08 -0.90 32.26
CA LEU A 230 -11.62 -1.39 33.54
C LEU A 230 -13.10 -1.04 33.70
N TYR A 231 -13.49 0.16 33.27
CA TYR A 231 -14.86 0.65 33.26
C TYR A 231 -15.75 -0.18 32.34
N LEU A 232 -15.31 -0.54 31.14
CA LEU A 232 -16.04 -1.47 30.26
C LEU A 232 -16.24 -2.82 30.95
N LEU A 233 -15.26 -3.23 31.76
CA LEU A 233 -15.20 -4.54 32.39
C LEU A 233 -15.82 -4.62 33.81
N ASP A 234 -16.42 -3.56 34.34
CA ASP A 234 -17.12 -3.55 35.66
C ASP A 234 -18.53 -4.21 35.63
N GLY A 235 -18.72 -5.22 34.78
CA GLY A 235 -19.95 -6.00 34.72
C GLY A 235 -21.10 -5.37 33.93
N ARG A 236 -20.88 -4.24 33.26
CA ARG A 236 -21.89 -3.56 32.41
C ARG A 236 -22.25 -4.35 31.14
N PHE A 237 -21.35 -5.20 30.64
CA PHE A 237 -21.59 -6.07 29.50
C PHE A 237 -21.53 -7.54 29.93
N ASN A 238 -22.53 -7.97 30.68
CA ASN A 238 -22.55 -9.32 31.26
C ASN A 238 -22.58 -10.43 30.21
N ARG A 239 -22.98 -10.19 28.95
CA ARG A 239 -22.99 -11.19 27.86
C ARG A 239 -21.83 -11.06 26.88
N LEU A 240 -20.92 -10.12 27.10
CA LEU A 240 -19.78 -9.91 26.22
C LEU A 240 -18.92 -11.18 26.17
N ARG A 241 -18.71 -11.70 24.96
CA ARG A 241 -17.90 -12.89 24.68
C ARG A 241 -16.55 -12.53 24.09
N LEU A 242 -16.51 -11.48 23.27
CA LEU A 242 -15.30 -10.98 22.63
C LEU A 242 -15.12 -9.50 22.96
N LEU A 243 -13.94 -9.17 23.47
CA LEU A 243 -13.53 -7.79 23.70
C LEU A 243 -12.17 -7.55 23.05
N HIS A 244 -12.12 -6.63 22.09
CA HIS A 244 -10.91 -6.19 21.43
C HIS A 244 -10.68 -4.72 21.73
N VAL A 245 -9.60 -4.44 22.44
CA VAL A 245 -9.25 -3.10 22.90
C VAL A 245 -7.94 -2.68 22.27
N ASN A 246 -7.95 -1.52 21.62
CA ASN A 246 -6.74 -0.80 21.28
C ASN A 246 -6.62 0.40 22.23
N ILE A 247 -5.59 0.43 23.07
CA ILE A 247 -5.35 1.51 24.02
C ILE A 247 -4.12 2.25 23.54
N ASP A 248 -4.20 3.58 23.48
CA ASP A 248 -3.01 4.34 23.17
C ASP A 248 -2.04 4.36 24.35
N CYS A 249 -2.45 4.79 25.55
CA CYS A 249 -1.56 4.80 26.73
C CYS A 249 -2.21 4.19 27.97
N ILE A 250 -1.43 3.46 28.76
CA ILE A 250 -1.84 2.99 30.09
C ILE A 250 -1.30 3.97 31.13
N ILE A 251 -2.18 4.80 31.68
CA ILE A 251 -1.86 5.75 32.76
C ILE A 251 -2.58 5.30 34.03
N ILE A 252 -1.86 5.17 35.14
CA ILE A 252 -2.50 4.99 36.46
C ILE A 252 -3.34 6.22 36.74
N SER A 253 -4.64 5.99 36.94
CA SER A 253 -5.43 6.90 37.75
C SER A 253 -5.49 6.35 39.18
N THR A 254 -5.65 7.24 40.15
CA THR A 254 -5.85 6.92 41.56
C THR A 254 -7.21 6.24 41.84
N LEU A 255 -8.00 5.91 40.81
CA LEU A 255 -9.31 5.30 40.97
C LEU A 255 -9.17 3.86 41.44
N THR A 256 -9.53 3.66 42.70
CA THR A 256 -9.77 2.37 43.34
C THR A 256 -11.07 1.79 42.76
N ILE A 257 -11.02 1.30 41.52
CA ILE A 257 -12.11 0.49 40.98
C ILE A 257 -12.17 -0.80 41.83
N ASN A 258 -13.38 -1.17 42.26
CA ASN A 258 -13.62 -2.39 43.03
C ASN A 258 -13.24 -3.62 42.19
N ASN A 259 -11.99 -4.07 42.31
CA ASN A 259 -11.35 -5.10 41.48
C ASN A 259 -11.92 -6.53 41.65
N THR A 260 -13.05 -6.71 42.32
CA THR A 260 -13.52 -8.03 42.79
C THR A 260 -14.51 -8.72 41.86
N LYS A 261 -15.14 -8.02 40.91
CA LYS A 261 -16.14 -8.65 40.02
C LYS A 261 -15.50 -9.44 38.89
N LYS A 262 -15.77 -10.75 38.86
CA LYS A 262 -15.43 -11.64 37.73
C LYS A 262 -16.22 -11.28 36.46
N ILE A 263 -15.64 -11.55 35.30
CA ILE A 263 -16.28 -11.38 33.99
C ILE A 263 -16.50 -12.78 33.39
N PRO A 264 -17.57 -13.50 33.80
CA PRO A 264 -17.68 -14.94 33.54
C PRO A 264 -17.95 -15.29 32.07
N ASN A 265 -18.44 -14.37 31.25
CA ASN A 265 -18.86 -14.71 29.88
C ASN A 265 -17.83 -14.36 28.80
N LEU A 266 -16.73 -13.70 29.16
CA LEU A 266 -15.70 -13.31 28.21
C LEU A 266 -14.81 -14.50 27.85
N THR A 267 -14.91 -14.94 26.61
CA THR A 267 -14.16 -16.07 26.05
C THR A 267 -12.95 -15.64 25.22
N SER A 268 -12.97 -14.42 24.67
CA SER A 268 -11.87 -13.86 23.87
C SER A 268 -11.56 -12.42 24.28
N PHE A 269 -10.27 -12.14 24.52
CA PHE A 269 -9.79 -10.83 24.92
C PHE A 269 -8.55 -10.49 24.11
N SER A 270 -8.57 -9.32 23.50
CA SER A 270 -7.43 -8.77 22.80
C SER A 270 -7.13 -7.37 23.31
N LEU A 271 -5.88 -7.11 23.67
CA LEU A 271 -5.39 -5.80 24.09
C LEU A 271 -4.16 -5.42 23.28
N TYR A 272 -4.24 -4.32 22.57
CA TYR A 272 -3.13 -3.72 21.86
C TYR A 272 -2.81 -2.40 22.55
N CYS A 273 -1.59 -2.24 23.04
CA CYS A 273 -1.14 -0.97 23.60
C CYS A 273 -0.03 -0.37 22.73
N ASN A 274 -0.34 0.76 22.08
CA ASN A 274 0.56 1.39 21.11
C ASN A 274 1.67 2.22 21.78
N HIS A 275 1.43 2.76 22.97
CA HIS A 275 2.40 3.52 23.77
C HIS A 275 2.80 2.77 25.03
N SER A 276 3.61 3.43 25.86
CA SER A 276 4.19 2.88 27.08
C SER A 276 3.13 2.29 28.01
N THR A 277 3.22 0.99 28.24
CA THR A 277 2.55 0.32 29.34
C THR A 277 3.42 0.46 30.58
N GLU A 278 3.12 1.47 31.39
CA GLU A 278 3.56 1.46 32.78
C GLU A 278 2.58 0.54 33.55
N PHE A 279 3.08 -0.21 34.54
CA PHE A 279 2.24 -0.94 35.51
C PHE A 279 1.50 -2.20 35.01
N TYR A 280 2.21 -3.07 34.29
CA TYR A 280 1.66 -4.36 33.86
C TYR A 280 1.19 -5.23 35.03
N ASP A 281 2.00 -5.33 36.09
CA ASP A 281 1.69 -6.17 37.24
C ASP A 281 0.53 -5.60 38.07
N GLU A 282 0.35 -4.27 38.11
CA GLU A 282 -0.70 -3.61 38.89
C GLU A 282 -2.04 -3.50 38.14
N LEU A 283 -2.02 -3.42 36.80
CA LEU A 283 -3.23 -3.19 36.00
C LEU A 283 -3.60 -4.38 35.13
N ILE A 284 -2.66 -4.94 34.37
CA ILE A 284 -2.96 -5.98 33.38
C ILE A 284 -3.15 -7.34 34.05
N VAL A 285 -2.24 -7.74 34.94
CA VAL A 285 -2.33 -9.04 35.62
C VAL A 285 -3.64 -9.17 36.43
N PRO A 286 -4.04 -8.20 37.29
CA PRO A 286 -5.30 -8.29 38.02
C PRO A 286 -6.52 -8.29 37.09
N LEU A 287 -6.46 -7.56 35.98
CA LEU A 287 -7.52 -7.56 34.98
C LEU A 287 -7.71 -8.95 34.35
N LEU A 288 -6.61 -9.61 33.97
CA LEU A 288 -6.65 -10.94 33.36
C LEU A 288 -7.13 -12.00 34.35
N HIS A 289 -6.76 -11.91 35.62
CA HIS A 289 -7.27 -12.81 36.66
C HIS A 289 -8.81 -12.72 36.85
N ARG A 290 -9.45 -11.61 36.45
CA ARG A 290 -10.92 -11.48 36.48
C ARG A 290 -11.61 -12.23 35.33
N MET A 291 -10.87 -12.61 34.29
CA MET A 291 -11.35 -13.28 33.08
C MET A 291 -11.14 -14.81 33.17
N SER A 292 -11.70 -15.44 34.21
CA SER A 292 -11.43 -16.86 34.52
C SER A 292 -11.89 -17.87 33.45
N ASN A 293 -12.73 -17.44 32.50
CA ASN A 293 -13.33 -18.28 31.46
C ASN A 293 -12.77 -17.98 30.07
N LEU A 294 -11.65 -17.26 29.99
CA LEU A 294 -11.04 -16.88 28.74
C LEU A 294 -10.44 -18.10 28.03
N GLU A 295 -10.82 -18.30 26.78
CA GLU A 295 -10.33 -19.37 25.90
C GLU A 295 -9.25 -18.85 24.95
N GLN A 296 -9.33 -17.56 24.60
CA GLN A 296 -8.43 -16.87 23.69
C GLN A 296 -7.92 -15.57 24.31
N LEU A 297 -6.61 -15.45 24.38
CA LEU A 297 -5.91 -14.26 24.83
C LEU A 297 -4.98 -13.77 23.72
N HIS A 298 -4.99 -12.47 23.49
CA HIS A 298 -3.98 -11.79 22.70
C HIS A 298 -3.60 -10.45 23.34
N LEU A 299 -2.35 -10.27 23.71
CA LEU A 299 -1.82 -9.03 24.25
C LEU A 299 -0.62 -8.62 23.42
N SER A 300 -0.61 -7.38 22.95
CA SER A 300 0.57 -6.74 22.36
C SER A 300 0.84 -5.47 23.15
N LEU A 301 1.89 -5.50 23.98
CA LEU A 301 2.22 -4.47 24.94
C LEU A 301 3.57 -3.84 24.58
N LYS A 302 3.65 -2.52 24.55
CA LYS A 302 4.89 -1.77 24.31
C LYS A 302 5.27 -1.02 25.59
N VAL A 303 6.48 -1.20 26.10
CA VAL A 303 7.00 -0.49 27.28
C VAL A 303 8.09 0.48 26.85
N TRP A 304 8.09 1.71 27.37
CA TRP A 304 9.10 2.73 27.07
C TRP A 304 9.93 3.06 28.31
N ASP A 305 11.11 3.65 28.11
CA ASP A 305 11.95 4.30 29.13
C ASP A 305 12.58 3.42 30.21
N ASN A 306 13.05 2.22 29.87
CA ASN A 306 13.71 1.28 30.80
C ASN A 306 12.90 0.97 32.09
N LYS A 307 11.62 1.37 32.16
CA LYS A 307 10.72 0.99 33.24
C LYS A 307 10.45 -0.49 33.07
N THR A 308 10.77 -1.28 34.09
CA THR A 308 10.58 -2.73 34.08
C THR A 308 9.10 -3.08 34.24
N PHE A 309 8.68 -4.21 33.68
CA PHE A 309 7.32 -4.78 33.85
C PHE A 309 6.94 -5.02 35.31
N ARG A 310 7.95 -5.24 36.17
CA ARG A 310 7.87 -5.16 37.62
C ARG A 310 8.28 -3.76 38.03
N ASP A 311 7.40 -3.01 38.67
CA ASP A 311 7.74 -1.72 39.28
C ASP A 311 8.96 -1.85 40.22
N VAL A 312 9.56 -0.71 40.56
CA VAL A 312 10.59 -0.44 41.59
C VAL A 312 11.87 0.17 40.99
N SER A 313 12.06 1.42 41.40
CA SER A 313 13.19 2.35 41.32
C SER A 313 14.60 1.83 41.68
N SER A 314 14.85 0.52 41.69
CA SER A 314 16.14 -0.08 42.11
C SER A 314 16.84 -0.98 41.09
N PHE A 315 16.33 -1.17 39.87
CA PHE A 315 16.89 -2.12 38.89
C PHE A 315 17.48 -1.49 37.62
N TYR A 316 18.36 -0.50 37.76
CA TYR A 316 19.12 0.04 36.63
C TYR A 316 20.27 -0.88 36.14
N SER A 317 20.39 -2.12 36.66
CA SER A 317 21.25 -3.13 36.06
C SER A 317 20.47 -3.94 35.03
N LYS A 318 21.01 -4.05 33.80
CA LYS A 318 20.51 -4.78 32.61
C LYS A 318 20.00 -6.23 32.83
N THR A 319 19.97 -6.76 34.04
CA THR A 319 19.85 -8.19 34.34
C THR A 319 18.45 -8.67 34.75
N ASN A 320 17.49 -7.79 35.06
CA ASN A 320 16.23 -8.19 35.72
C ASN A 320 14.98 -7.87 34.92
N LEU A 321 15.07 -7.99 33.60
CA LEU A 321 13.90 -8.03 32.74
C LEU A 321 13.16 -9.37 32.93
N PRO A 322 11.81 -9.41 33.00
CA PRO A 322 11.12 -10.68 33.15
C PRO A 322 11.45 -11.58 31.96
N SER A 323 11.79 -12.83 32.24
CA SER A 323 11.94 -13.83 31.18
C SER A 323 10.57 -14.13 30.56
N TYR A 324 10.55 -14.67 29.35
CA TYR A 324 9.29 -15.12 28.74
C TYR A 324 8.62 -16.19 29.61
N GLU A 325 9.41 -17.02 30.31
CA GLU A 325 8.91 -17.96 31.31
C GLU A 325 8.24 -17.25 32.47
N ASP A 326 8.82 -16.17 33.00
CA ASP A 326 8.20 -15.44 34.11
C ASP A 326 6.84 -14.85 33.71
N ILE A 327 6.70 -14.34 32.49
CA ILE A 327 5.41 -13.91 31.96
C ILE A 327 4.45 -15.10 31.82
N GLN A 328 4.89 -16.22 31.24
CA GLN A 328 4.04 -17.41 31.13
C GLN A 328 3.59 -17.96 32.49
N LYS A 329 4.43 -17.82 33.53
CA LYS A 329 4.07 -18.23 34.90
C LYS A 329 2.90 -17.43 35.46
N THR A 330 2.70 -16.18 35.04
CA THR A 330 1.52 -15.39 35.44
C THR A 330 0.20 -15.99 34.92
N PHE A 331 0.27 -16.85 33.90
CA PHE A 331 -0.87 -17.52 33.28
C PHE A 331 -1.01 -19.00 33.66
N ARG A 332 -0.34 -19.48 34.71
CA ARG A 332 -0.44 -20.89 35.13
C ARG A 332 -1.86 -21.37 35.44
N ASP A 333 -2.70 -20.45 35.94
CA ASP A 333 -4.10 -20.73 36.28
C ASP A 333 -5.05 -20.60 35.08
N PHE A 334 -4.52 -20.21 33.92
CA PHE A 334 -5.28 -20.07 32.69
C PHE A 334 -5.61 -21.46 32.14
N LYS A 335 -6.89 -21.86 32.21
CA LYS A 335 -7.34 -23.19 31.80
C LYS A 335 -7.39 -23.38 30.27
N GLY A 336 -7.37 -22.29 29.50
CA GLY A 336 -7.26 -22.33 28.05
C GLY A 336 -5.82 -22.62 27.60
N ASN A 337 -5.67 -23.17 26.41
CA ASN A 337 -4.47 -23.19 25.54
C ASN A 337 -3.12 -22.71 26.11
N GLN A 338 -2.04 -23.43 25.78
CA GLN A 338 -0.66 -23.01 26.05
C GLN A 338 -0.45 -21.53 25.69
N ILE A 339 -0.19 -20.71 26.71
CA ILE A 339 0.15 -19.30 26.53
C ILE A 339 1.61 -19.23 26.11
N ILE A 340 1.85 -18.55 24.99
CA ILE A 340 3.19 -18.24 24.49
C ILE A 340 3.43 -16.75 24.71
N SER A 341 4.65 -16.42 25.10
CA SER A 341 5.11 -15.04 25.23
C SER A 341 6.40 -14.85 24.43
N CYS A 342 6.54 -13.69 23.80
CA CYS A 342 7.75 -13.25 23.13
C CYS A 342 8.07 -11.85 23.65
N ILE A 343 9.28 -11.65 24.14
CA ILE A 343 9.72 -10.37 24.67
C ILE A 343 10.93 -9.90 23.88
N ASP A 344 10.83 -8.65 23.46
CA ASP A 344 11.73 -8.02 22.54
C ASP A 344 12.26 -6.71 23.13
N TYR A 345 13.56 -6.48 23.00
CA TYR A 345 14.25 -5.33 23.58
C TYR A 345 14.96 -4.53 22.50
N PHE A 346 14.62 -3.25 22.42
CA PHE A 346 15.16 -2.30 21.46
C PHE A 346 15.96 -1.25 22.25
N GLN A 347 17.28 -1.47 22.35
CA GLN A 347 18.22 -0.68 23.12
C GLN A 347 18.37 0.76 22.61
N GLU A 348 18.51 0.97 21.30
CA GLU A 348 18.65 2.29 20.68
C GLU A 348 17.42 3.16 20.97
N HIS A 349 16.24 2.54 20.98
CA HIS A 349 14.96 3.22 21.21
C HIS A 349 14.52 3.22 22.68
N LYS A 350 15.28 2.57 23.58
CA LYS A 350 14.92 2.35 24.99
C LYS A 350 13.49 1.84 25.16
N ARG A 351 13.05 0.97 24.26
CA ARG A 351 11.70 0.38 24.28
C ARG A 351 11.78 -1.12 24.34
N SER A 352 10.76 -1.74 24.91
CA SER A 352 10.56 -3.17 24.84
C SER A 352 9.16 -3.48 24.38
N GLN A 353 8.97 -4.66 23.83
CA GLN A 353 7.68 -5.16 23.38
C GLN A 353 7.47 -6.54 23.95
N CYS A 354 6.25 -6.81 24.41
CA CYS A 354 5.84 -8.11 24.89
C CYS A 354 4.58 -8.51 24.14
N HIS A 355 4.67 -9.62 23.40
CA HIS A 355 3.54 -10.29 22.79
C HIS A 355 3.16 -11.50 23.62
N ILE A 356 1.90 -11.62 24.03
CA ILE A 356 1.38 -12.75 24.81
C ILE A 356 0.14 -13.27 24.12
N TYR A 357 0.08 -14.56 23.82
CA TYR A 357 -1.06 -15.10 23.10
C TYR A 357 -1.35 -16.57 23.41
N SER A 358 -2.60 -16.97 23.20
CA SER A 358 -3.03 -18.37 23.25
C SER A 358 -2.64 -19.12 21.97
N TYR A 359 -2.18 -20.37 22.13
CA TYR A 359 -1.89 -21.27 21.02
C TYR A 359 -3.07 -22.24 20.69
N PRO A 360 -3.50 -22.39 19.42
CA PRO A 360 -2.93 -21.79 18.22
C PRO A 360 -3.31 -20.32 18.07
N TYR A 361 -2.36 -19.53 17.58
CA TYR A 361 -2.58 -18.11 17.27
C TYR A 361 -3.62 -17.95 16.17
N GLN A 362 -4.71 -17.23 16.45
CA GLN A 362 -5.87 -17.14 15.54
C GLN A 362 -5.93 -15.85 14.73
N LEU A 363 -5.11 -14.85 15.05
CA LEU A 363 -5.15 -13.57 14.36
C LEU A 363 -4.46 -13.63 13.00
N LYS A 364 -4.88 -12.72 12.12
CA LYS A 364 -4.37 -12.61 10.75
C LYS A 364 -3.08 -11.82 10.64
N HIS A 365 -2.75 -10.99 11.62
CA HIS A 365 -1.57 -10.14 11.63
C HIS A 365 -0.65 -10.56 12.78
N TYR A 366 0.66 -10.48 12.58
CA TYR A 366 1.67 -10.58 13.64
C TYR A 366 2.69 -9.48 13.41
N ASP A 367 2.66 -8.46 14.27
CA ASP A 367 3.44 -7.25 14.09
C ASP A 367 4.72 -7.19 14.92
N ASP A 368 5.71 -6.47 14.39
CA ASP A 368 6.99 -6.15 15.03
C ASP A 368 7.78 -7.40 15.50
N ILE A 369 7.86 -8.44 14.66
CA ILE A 369 8.66 -9.63 14.96
C ILE A 369 10.16 -9.30 14.88
N THR A 370 10.91 -9.69 15.93
CA THR A 370 12.36 -9.46 16.04
C THR A 370 13.18 -10.76 15.85
N ASN A 371 14.51 -10.66 15.90
CA ASN A 371 15.42 -11.81 15.84
C ASN A 371 15.22 -12.85 16.96
N ASN A 372 14.59 -12.45 18.08
CA ASN A 372 14.29 -13.35 19.20
C ASN A 372 13.11 -14.29 18.91
N PHE A 373 12.43 -14.12 17.78
CA PHE A 373 11.29 -14.96 17.40
C PHE A 373 11.68 -16.45 17.35
N PRO A 374 11.09 -17.30 18.22
CA PRO A 374 11.51 -18.69 18.35
C PRO A 374 11.06 -19.58 17.18
N GLY A 375 10.19 -19.08 16.30
CA GLY A 375 9.53 -19.88 15.28
C GLY A 375 8.19 -20.42 15.76
N GLY A 376 7.76 -21.55 15.20
CA GLY A 376 6.44 -22.15 15.45
C GLY A 376 5.50 -22.01 14.25
N LEU A 377 4.37 -22.73 14.23
CA LEU A 377 3.47 -22.79 13.08
C LEU A 377 2.22 -21.91 13.28
N PHE A 378 2.10 -20.86 12.47
CA PHE A 378 1.04 -19.85 12.57
C PHE A 378 0.12 -19.91 11.34
N LYS A 379 -0.80 -20.88 11.33
CA LYS A 379 -1.67 -21.16 10.16
C LYS A 379 -2.66 -20.04 9.83
N CYS A 380 -3.01 -19.19 10.79
CA CYS A 380 -4.00 -18.11 10.60
C CYS A 380 -3.39 -16.78 10.17
N VAL A 381 -2.08 -16.59 10.39
CA VAL A 381 -1.39 -15.35 10.05
C VAL A 381 -1.24 -15.22 8.53
N ARG A 382 -1.55 -14.04 8.02
CA ARG A 382 -1.45 -13.63 6.61
C ARG A 382 -0.57 -12.40 6.44
N GLU A 383 -0.39 -11.60 7.49
CA GLU A 383 0.35 -10.35 7.47
C GLU A 383 1.40 -10.36 8.57
N VAL A 384 2.66 -10.13 8.21
CA VAL A 384 3.78 -10.07 9.16
C VAL A 384 4.56 -8.78 8.95
N SER A 385 4.87 -8.10 10.05
CA SER A 385 5.88 -7.04 10.06
C SER A 385 7.09 -7.47 10.88
N LEU A 386 8.28 -7.22 10.33
CA LEU A 386 9.58 -7.52 10.94
C LEU A 386 10.24 -6.19 11.33
N TYR A 387 10.61 -6.05 12.60
CA TYR A 387 11.32 -4.88 13.11
C TYR A 387 12.36 -5.30 14.14
N ASP A 388 13.61 -4.88 13.97
CA ASP A 388 14.67 -5.11 14.96
C ASP A 388 15.79 -4.08 14.79
N GLU A 389 16.50 -3.81 15.89
CA GLU A 389 17.75 -3.05 15.89
C GLU A 389 18.92 -3.93 15.45
N ASN A 390 18.86 -5.24 15.66
CA ASN A 390 19.84 -6.17 15.11
C ASN A 390 19.50 -6.55 13.67
N PRO A 391 20.48 -6.74 12.78
CA PRO A 391 20.19 -7.14 11.41
C PRO A 391 19.51 -8.52 11.33
N PHE A 392 18.58 -8.68 10.40
CA PHE A 392 17.96 -9.98 10.11
C PHE A 392 18.83 -10.79 9.14
N GLU A 393 19.36 -11.91 9.59
CA GLU A 393 20.16 -12.79 8.73
C GLU A 393 19.28 -13.72 7.87
N HIS A 394 19.88 -14.44 6.93
CA HIS A 394 19.16 -15.29 5.99
C HIS A 394 18.31 -16.37 6.69
N GLU A 395 18.88 -17.00 7.73
CA GLU A 395 18.23 -18.04 8.53
C GLU A 395 16.97 -17.51 9.23
N PHE A 396 16.95 -16.22 9.56
CA PHE A 396 15.75 -15.59 10.12
C PHE A 396 14.61 -15.59 9.11
N PHE A 397 14.85 -15.20 7.87
CA PHE A 397 13.83 -15.24 6.81
C PHE A 397 13.35 -16.66 6.51
N LEU A 398 14.23 -17.66 6.58
CA LEU A 398 13.85 -19.06 6.48
C LEU A 398 12.88 -19.47 7.61
N ARG A 399 13.20 -19.08 8.86
CA ARG A 399 12.32 -19.29 10.02
C ARG A 399 10.96 -18.61 9.82
N ILE A 400 10.93 -17.37 9.33
CA ILE A 400 9.68 -16.66 8.99
C ILE A 400 8.88 -17.42 7.93
N ALA A 401 9.50 -17.86 6.84
CA ALA A 401 8.78 -18.60 5.79
C ALA A 401 8.18 -19.92 6.30
N GLN A 402 8.90 -20.65 7.16
CA GLN A 402 8.43 -21.89 7.78
C GLN A 402 7.31 -21.64 8.79
N SER A 403 7.41 -20.55 9.55
CA SER A 403 6.43 -20.19 10.55
C SER A 403 5.11 -19.70 9.98
N PHE A 404 5.16 -19.05 8.81
CA PHE A 404 4.01 -18.41 8.18
C PHE A 404 3.81 -18.97 6.76
N PRO A 405 3.38 -20.24 6.62
CA PRO A 405 3.29 -20.89 5.32
C PRO A 405 2.26 -20.24 4.38
N LEU A 406 1.29 -19.49 4.92
CA LEU A 406 0.24 -18.78 4.17
C LEU A 406 0.45 -17.25 4.16
N LEU A 407 1.69 -16.79 4.31
CA LEU A 407 2.02 -15.36 4.36
C LEU A 407 1.66 -14.65 3.05
N GLU A 408 0.75 -13.67 3.12
CA GLU A 408 0.31 -12.85 1.98
C GLU A 408 1.01 -11.48 1.95
N LYS A 409 1.33 -10.91 3.11
CA LYS A 409 1.99 -9.61 3.21
C LYS A 409 3.17 -9.65 4.17
N LEU A 410 4.34 -9.22 3.70
CA LEU A 410 5.56 -9.10 4.50
C LEU A 410 6.07 -7.66 4.48
N THR A 411 6.23 -7.07 5.65
CA THR A 411 6.86 -5.75 5.83
C THR A 411 8.17 -5.92 6.58
N VAL A 412 9.26 -5.34 6.09
CA VAL A 412 10.58 -5.39 6.73
C VAL A 412 11.04 -3.97 7.03
N ILE A 413 11.28 -3.68 8.31
CA ILE A 413 11.71 -2.38 8.82
C ILE A 413 12.98 -2.62 9.64
N ASN A 414 14.13 -2.42 9.01
CA ASN A 414 15.41 -2.61 9.66
C ASN A 414 16.46 -1.81 8.88
N GLN A 415 17.03 -0.79 9.51
CA GLN A 415 17.98 0.10 8.86
C GLN A 415 19.43 -0.41 8.95
N GLN A 416 19.67 -1.46 9.73
CA GLN A 416 20.99 -2.04 9.90
C GLN A 416 21.38 -2.95 8.74
N ARG A 417 22.69 -2.95 8.49
CA ARG A 417 23.36 -3.78 7.50
C ARG A 417 23.39 -5.23 7.98
N GLN A 418 23.09 -6.19 7.09
CA GLN A 418 23.31 -7.61 7.39
C GLN A 418 24.80 -7.85 7.66
N ASN A 419 25.11 -8.49 8.78
CA ASN A 419 26.49 -8.82 9.14
C ASN A 419 27.00 -9.92 8.20
N ASN A 420 26.13 -10.89 7.88
CA ASN A 420 26.45 -12.02 7.02
C ASN A 420 25.72 -11.94 5.66
N LYS A 421 25.85 -10.80 4.94
CA LYS A 421 25.24 -10.60 3.58
C LYS A 421 25.54 -11.73 2.60
N GLN A 422 26.78 -12.18 2.71
CA GLN A 422 27.32 -13.28 1.98
C GLN A 422 27.35 -14.40 2.99
N PHE A 423 26.67 -15.49 2.64
CA PHE A 423 27.14 -16.80 3.00
C PHE A 423 28.67 -16.72 3.07
N ARG A 424 29.27 -16.96 4.24
CA ARG A 424 30.59 -17.58 4.20
C ARG A 424 30.37 -18.71 3.21
N LYS A 425 31.00 -18.67 2.03
CA LYS A 425 31.02 -19.81 1.12
C LYS A 425 31.37 -20.95 2.04
N SER A 426 30.39 -21.75 2.44
CA SER A 426 30.70 -22.76 3.43
C SER A 426 31.73 -23.60 2.70
N LYS A 427 32.85 -23.87 3.37
CA LYS A 427 33.94 -24.61 2.71
C LYS A 427 33.46 -25.99 2.23
N ASN A 428 32.27 -26.40 2.67
CA ASN A 428 31.53 -27.55 2.21
C ASN A 428 30.59 -27.15 1.06
N GLU A 429 30.97 -27.47 -0.17
CA GLU A 429 30.14 -27.31 -1.38
C GLU A 429 28.77 -28.05 -1.31
N ASN A 430 28.53 -28.84 -0.26
CA ASN A 430 27.30 -29.61 -0.05
C ASN A 430 26.23 -28.90 0.79
N GLU A 431 26.51 -27.77 1.46
CA GLU A 431 25.46 -26.98 2.11
C GLU A 431 24.85 -26.01 1.08
N TYR A 432 24.05 -26.57 0.16
CA TYR A 432 23.12 -25.75 -0.63
C TYR A 432 22.10 -25.16 0.34
N LEU A 433 22.30 -23.89 0.69
CA LEU A 433 21.39 -23.18 1.56
C LEU A 433 20.02 -23.10 0.90
N LEU A 434 19.01 -23.45 1.69
CA LEU A 434 17.63 -23.57 1.23
C LEU A 434 17.15 -22.19 0.79
N ILE A 435 16.82 -22.07 -0.50
CA ILE A 435 16.15 -20.89 -1.04
C ILE A 435 14.89 -20.64 -0.23
N VAL A 436 14.77 -19.44 0.36
CA VAL A 436 13.58 -19.07 1.13
C VAL A 436 12.42 -18.89 0.17
N LYS A 437 11.33 -19.65 0.36
CA LYS A 437 10.15 -19.60 -0.52
C LYS A 437 8.97 -18.94 0.20
N TYR A 438 8.36 -17.96 -0.45
CA TYR A 438 7.12 -17.34 0.03
C TYR A 438 5.97 -17.55 -0.98
N PRO A 439 5.41 -18.77 -1.09
CA PRO A 439 4.53 -19.16 -2.19
C PRO A 439 3.23 -18.36 -2.30
N HIS A 440 2.76 -17.77 -1.19
CA HIS A 440 1.50 -17.02 -1.12
C HIS A 440 1.69 -15.52 -0.99
N LEU A 441 2.93 -15.02 -1.11
CA LEU A 441 3.19 -13.60 -0.95
C LEU A 441 2.55 -12.81 -2.10
N ILE A 442 1.75 -11.82 -1.74
CA ILE A 442 1.09 -10.89 -2.67
C ILE A 442 1.68 -9.49 -2.51
N GLN A 443 2.20 -9.15 -1.32
CA GLN A 443 2.80 -7.85 -1.05
C GLN A 443 4.10 -7.97 -0.24
N LEU A 444 5.14 -7.26 -0.69
CA LEU A 444 6.41 -7.12 0.01
C LEU A 444 6.73 -5.63 0.20
N ASN A 445 6.91 -5.18 1.43
CA ASN A 445 7.27 -3.80 1.75
C ASN A 445 8.66 -3.71 2.38
N LEU A 446 9.61 -3.10 1.65
CA LEU A 446 10.99 -2.85 2.07
C LEU A 446 11.31 -1.34 2.04
N ARG A 447 10.30 -0.46 2.21
CA ARG A 447 10.51 0.99 2.09
C ARG A 447 11.53 1.52 3.12
N GLU A 448 11.52 0.94 4.31
CA GLU A 448 12.35 1.32 5.46
C GLU A 448 13.42 0.26 5.79
N ALA A 449 13.68 -0.63 4.83
CA ALA A 449 14.69 -1.65 4.96
C ALA A 449 16.04 -1.16 4.42
N HIS A 450 17.12 -1.60 5.06
CA HIS A 450 18.47 -1.44 4.54
C HIS A 450 18.64 -2.14 3.18
N LYS A 451 19.56 -1.63 2.35
CA LYS A 451 19.82 -2.12 0.98
C LYS A 451 20.07 -3.63 0.89
N ASP A 452 20.55 -4.27 1.95
CA ASP A 452 20.86 -5.70 1.95
C ASP A 452 19.61 -6.57 1.87
N TYR A 453 18.52 -6.13 2.50
CA TYR A 453 17.24 -6.83 2.39
C TYR A 453 16.67 -6.71 0.98
N HIS A 454 16.89 -5.58 0.29
CA HIS A 454 16.57 -5.49 -1.14
C HIS A 454 17.37 -6.51 -1.95
N GLU A 455 18.66 -6.71 -1.66
CA GLU A 455 19.45 -7.75 -2.33
C GLU A 455 18.92 -9.17 -2.00
N GLN A 456 18.56 -9.43 -0.75
CA GLN A 456 18.02 -10.72 -0.29
C GLN A 456 16.73 -11.09 -1.02
N PHE A 457 15.82 -10.14 -1.23
CA PHE A 457 14.51 -10.41 -1.86
C PHE A 457 14.50 -10.24 -3.38
N LEU A 458 15.38 -9.44 -3.98
CA LEU A 458 15.40 -9.21 -5.43
C LEU A 458 16.25 -10.22 -6.20
N PHE A 459 17.10 -11.00 -5.53
CA PHE A 459 17.89 -12.04 -6.17
C PHE A 459 17.30 -13.43 -5.90
N ASP A 460 16.95 -14.11 -6.98
CA ASP A 460 16.35 -15.45 -7.05
C ASP A 460 17.21 -16.54 -6.40
N ASN A 461 18.53 -16.32 -6.35
CA ASN A 461 19.48 -17.20 -5.67
C ASN A 461 19.34 -17.21 -4.14
N LYS A 462 18.51 -16.34 -3.56
CA LYS A 462 18.33 -16.22 -2.10
C LYS A 462 16.87 -16.40 -1.70
N THR A 463 15.96 -15.80 -2.44
CA THR A 463 14.52 -15.84 -2.15
C THR A 463 13.72 -16.10 -3.41
N CYS A 464 12.77 -17.03 -3.33
CA CYS A 464 11.80 -17.28 -4.39
C CYS A 464 10.48 -16.60 -4.05
N LEU A 465 10.14 -15.58 -4.85
CA LEU A 465 8.90 -14.82 -4.76
C LEU A 465 7.95 -15.22 -5.91
N PRO A 466 6.62 -15.18 -5.72
CA PRO A 466 5.64 -15.30 -6.79
C PRO A 466 5.82 -14.21 -7.86
N ASN A 467 5.35 -14.48 -9.09
CA ASN A 467 5.53 -13.56 -10.22
C ASN A 467 4.70 -12.26 -10.10
N ASP A 468 3.68 -12.23 -9.26
CA ASP A 468 2.69 -11.17 -9.10
C ASP A 468 2.80 -10.43 -7.76
N VAL A 469 3.94 -10.53 -7.07
CA VAL A 469 4.17 -9.80 -5.82
C VAL A 469 4.22 -8.30 -6.07
N ARG A 470 3.35 -7.55 -5.36
CA ARG A 470 3.43 -6.10 -5.27
C ARG A 470 4.57 -5.69 -4.33
N ILE A 471 5.67 -5.27 -4.92
CA ILE A 471 6.87 -4.84 -4.19
C ILE A 471 6.84 -3.32 -3.95
N ARG A 472 6.97 -2.89 -2.69
CA ARG A 472 7.15 -1.49 -2.28
C ARG A 472 8.58 -1.29 -1.78
N MET A 473 9.34 -0.41 -2.43
CA MET A 473 10.76 -0.22 -2.14
C MET A 473 11.16 1.25 -2.32
N ASN A 474 12.26 1.67 -1.68
CA ASN A 474 12.90 2.95 -1.98
C ASN A 474 13.59 2.88 -3.35
N TYR A 475 13.13 3.71 -4.31
CA TYR A 475 13.64 3.72 -5.68
C TYR A 475 15.16 3.93 -5.78
N GLN A 476 15.74 4.79 -4.93
CA GLN A 476 17.18 5.07 -4.96
C GLN A 476 18.00 3.85 -4.51
N LEU A 477 17.51 3.10 -3.52
CA LEU A 477 18.14 1.86 -3.08
C LEU A 477 18.04 0.76 -4.13
N VAL A 478 16.89 0.60 -4.78
CA VAL A 478 16.71 -0.35 -5.88
C VAL A 478 17.66 -0.03 -7.04
N LYS A 479 17.73 1.25 -7.44
CA LYS A 479 18.67 1.71 -8.47
C LYS A 479 20.11 1.37 -8.09
N LYS A 480 20.51 1.54 -6.82
CA LYS A 480 21.85 1.18 -6.34
C LYS A 480 22.10 -0.34 -6.38
N VAL A 481 21.21 -1.14 -5.82
CA VAL A 481 21.29 -2.61 -5.71
C VAL A 481 21.32 -3.29 -7.09
N THR A 482 20.50 -2.79 -8.01
CA THR A 482 20.41 -3.28 -9.39
C THR A 482 21.49 -2.70 -10.31
N ARG A 483 22.40 -1.87 -9.79
CA ARG A 483 23.42 -1.12 -10.56
C ARG A 483 22.81 -0.34 -11.73
N ASN A 484 21.83 0.51 -11.43
CA ASN A 484 20.99 1.23 -12.40
C ASN A 484 20.25 0.27 -13.34
N PHE A 485 19.69 -0.83 -12.80
CA PHE A 485 19.04 -1.88 -13.57
C PHE A 485 19.94 -2.54 -14.62
N ARG A 486 21.28 -2.41 -14.49
CA ARG A 486 22.26 -3.03 -15.40
C ARG A 486 22.63 -4.45 -14.98
N ARG A 487 22.39 -4.85 -13.72
CA ARG A 487 22.64 -6.22 -13.25
C ARG A 487 21.68 -7.14 -14.01
N ASN A 488 22.21 -8.17 -14.68
CA ASN A 488 21.44 -9.03 -15.59
C ASN A 488 20.19 -9.67 -14.96
N THR A 489 20.11 -9.77 -13.64
CA THR A 489 18.94 -10.26 -12.89
C THR A 489 17.79 -9.25 -12.81
N ALA A 490 18.03 -7.95 -13.00
CA ALA A 490 17.00 -6.90 -13.00
C ALA A 490 16.52 -6.52 -14.42
N ARG A 491 16.97 -7.24 -15.46
CA ARG A 491 16.80 -6.85 -16.88
C ARG A 491 15.42 -7.07 -17.48
N ASN A 492 14.47 -7.66 -16.76
CA ASN A 492 13.19 -8.00 -17.36
C ASN A 492 12.14 -6.88 -17.29
N LEU A 493 12.51 -5.60 -17.24
CA LEU A 493 11.53 -4.52 -17.44
C LEU A 493 11.36 -4.17 -18.92
N PHE A 494 12.36 -4.41 -19.76
CA PHE A 494 12.29 -4.14 -21.18
C PHE A 494 12.76 -5.34 -21.97
N ILE A 495 11.89 -5.85 -22.85
CA ILE A 495 12.25 -6.91 -23.78
C ILE A 495 12.63 -6.31 -25.14
N PRO A 496 13.74 -6.75 -25.75
CA PRO A 496 14.04 -6.38 -27.11
C PRO A 496 12.96 -6.97 -28.04
N ARG A 497 12.40 -6.13 -28.92
CA ARG A 497 11.53 -6.54 -30.01
C ARG A 497 12.03 -5.95 -31.33
N GLN A 498 11.88 -6.72 -32.39
CA GLN A 498 12.15 -6.21 -33.73
C GLN A 498 10.87 -5.53 -34.23
N MET A 499 10.89 -4.20 -34.37
CA MET A 499 9.79 -3.41 -34.95
C MET A 499 10.38 -2.41 -35.93
N TYR A 500 9.70 -2.16 -37.05
CA TYR A 500 10.16 -1.18 -38.06
C TYR A 500 11.60 -1.45 -38.54
N ARG A 501 11.98 -2.74 -38.67
CA ARG A 501 13.36 -3.20 -38.99
C ARG A 501 14.44 -2.71 -38.02
N SER A 502 14.06 -2.19 -36.86
CA SER A 502 14.95 -1.75 -35.79
C SER A 502 14.72 -2.54 -34.51
N LEU A 503 15.77 -2.64 -33.70
CA LEU A 503 15.67 -3.18 -32.35
C LEU A 503 15.09 -2.10 -31.43
N VAL A 504 13.86 -2.31 -30.98
CA VAL A 504 13.17 -1.49 -29.98
C VAL A 504 13.08 -2.23 -28.65
N TYR A 505 12.95 -1.48 -27.56
CA TYR A 505 12.82 -2.04 -26.22
C TYR A 505 11.39 -1.79 -25.72
N GLN A 506 10.60 -2.85 -25.61
CA GLN A 506 9.23 -2.76 -25.10
C GLN A 506 9.22 -2.97 -23.59
N CYS A 507 8.58 -2.07 -22.85
CA CYS A 507 8.36 -2.24 -21.42
C CYS A 507 7.40 -3.42 -21.16
N VAL A 508 7.78 -4.35 -20.29
CA VAL A 508 6.90 -5.46 -19.85
C VAL A 508 6.31 -5.24 -18.47
N ASP A 509 6.63 -4.12 -17.83
CA ASP A 509 5.91 -3.67 -16.64
C ASP A 509 4.44 -3.46 -17.00
N ARG A 510 3.55 -4.20 -16.34
CA ARG A 510 2.13 -4.22 -16.67
C ARG A 510 1.47 -2.87 -16.45
N ASP A 511 1.86 -2.14 -15.42
CA ASP A 511 1.25 -0.87 -15.06
C ASP A 511 1.68 0.22 -16.05
N ILE A 512 2.99 0.30 -16.36
CA ILE A 512 3.52 1.22 -17.37
C ILE A 512 2.94 0.88 -18.75
N SER A 513 2.91 -0.40 -19.14
CA SER A 513 2.36 -0.81 -20.43
C SER A 513 0.87 -0.51 -20.54
N SER A 514 0.09 -0.72 -19.48
CA SER A 514 -1.35 -0.42 -19.46
C SER A 514 -1.59 1.09 -19.55
N TYR A 515 -0.80 1.89 -18.82
CA TYR A 515 -0.85 3.34 -18.87
C TYR A 515 -0.52 3.87 -20.29
N ILE A 516 0.60 3.42 -20.88
CA ILE A 516 0.97 3.80 -22.25
C ILE A 516 -0.13 3.40 -23.25
N THR A 517 -0.68 2.19 -23.12
CA THR A 517 -1.76 1.70 -24.00
C THR A 517 -3.01 2.59 -23.90
N LEU A 518 -3.39 3.00 -22.68
CA LEU A 518 -4.51 3.90 -22.45
C LEU A 518 -4.26 5.28 -23.08
N CYS A 519 -3.06 5.83 -22.92
CA CYS A 519 -2.65 7.09 -23.55
C CYS A 519 -2.68 6.98 -25.08
N VAL A 520 -2.13 5.91 -25.66
CA VAL A 520 -2.14 5.67 -27.11
C VAL A 520 -3.55 5.54 -27.67
N ALA A 521 -4.42 4.77 -27.00
CA ALA A 521 -5.83 4.63 -27.39
C ALA A 521 -6.56 6.00 -27.36
N SER A 522 -6.25 6.82 -26.37
CA SER A 522 -6.79 8.17 -26.24
C SER A 522 -6.30 9.10 -27.34
N LEU A 523 -5.01 9.04 -27.68
CA LEU A 523 -4.39 9.81 -28.75
C LEU A 523 -4.98 9.45 -30.10
N ARG A 524 -5.22 8.15 -30.36
CA ARG A 524 -5.85 7.65 -31.58
C ARG A 524 -7.22 8.30 -31.82
N ASP A 525 -8.04 8.41 -30.78
CA ASP A 525 -9.35 9.07 -30.86
C ASP A 525 -9.24 10.57 -31.18
N LEU A 526 -8.23 11.25 -30.63
CA LEU A 526 -8.00 12.68 -30.86
C LEU A 526 -7.39 12.95 -32.25
N LEU A 527 -6.47 12.12 -32.72
CA LEU A 527 -5.83 12.23 -34.02
C LEU A 527 -6.80 11.91 -35.16
N SER A 528 -7.66 10.90 -34.99
CA SER A 528 -8.70 10.57 -35.98
C SER A 528 -9.73 11.69 -36.18
N GLN A 529 -10.02 12.45 -35.11
CA GLN A 529 -10.84 13.66 -35.17
C GLN A 529 -10.04 14.91 -35.51
N GLN A 530 -8.73 14.78 -35.70
CA GLN A 530 -7.78 15.86 -35.98
C GLN A 530 -7.82 17.01 -34.96
N LEU A 531 -8.07 16.67 -33.69
CA LEU A 531 -8.15 17.62 -32.59
C LEU A 531 -6.78 17.92 -31.99
N ALA A 532 -5.81 17.02 -32.18
CA ALA A 532 -4.44 17.18 -31.73
C ALA A 532 -3.49 17.24 -32.94
N ASP A 533 -2.52 18.15 -32.89
CA ASP A 533 -1.48 18.30 -33.92
C ASP A 533 -0.05 18.16 -33.36
N MET A 534 0.10 18.09 -32.04
CA MET A 534 1.39 17.84 -31.40
C MET A 534 1.20 17.04 -30.11
N ILE A 535 2.08 16.06 -29.94
CA ILE A 535 2.25 15.26 -28.73
C ILE A 535 3.60 15.63 -28.11
N ALA A 536 3.62 15.90 -26.81
CA ALA A 536 4.82 16.19 -26.06
C ALA A 536 5.01 15.15 -24.96
N ILE A 537 6.19 14.51 -24.92
CA ILE A 537 6.61 13.63 -23.83
C ILE A 537 7.64 14.38 -23.01
N ASN A 538 7.24 14.85 -21.83
CA ASN A 538 8.13 15.61 -20.95
C ASN A 538 8.82 14.65 -20.00
N ILE A 539 10.12 14.81 -19.81
CA ILE A 539 10.86 14.28 -18.68
C ILE A 539 11.00 15.40 -17.66
N ILE A 540 10.38 15.23 -16.48
CA ILE A 540 10.33 16.23 -15.43
C ILE A 540 11.15 15.84 -14.20
N ARG A 541 11.65 16.84 -13.47
CA ARG A 541 12.17 16.72 -12.11
C ARG A 541 11.06 17.17 -11.15
N ASN A 542 10.66 16.28 -10.23
CA ASN A 542 9.65 16.50 -9.17
C ASN A 542 8.20 16.73 -9.69
N PHE A 543 7.21 16.01 -9.14
CA PHE A 543 5.81 16.17 -9.54
C PHE A 543 5.16 17.44 -8.99
N GLN A 544 5.55 17.84 -7.77
CA GLN A 544 4.91 18.97 -7.07
C GLN A 544 5.23 20.31 -7.73
N ASN A 545 6.44 20.43 -8.28
CA ASN A 545 6.92 21.58 -9.04
C ASN A 545 7.66 21.07 -10.28
N PRO A 546 6.94 20.73 -11.37
CA PRO A 546 7.52 20.05 -12.52
C PRO A 546 8.49 20.96 -13.27
N ILE A 547 9.78 20.65 -13.15
CA ILE A 547 10.84 21.26 -13.97
C ILE A 547 11.09 20.33 -15.16
N ILE A 548 10.82 20.80 -16.37
CA ILE A 548 11.00 20.01 -17.60
C ILE A 548 12.48 19.96 -17.93
N LEU A 549 13.09 18.78 -17.80
CA LEU A 549 14.49 18.54 -18.12
C LEU A 549 14.70 18.33 -19.63
N ARG A 550 13.74 17.66 -20.26
CA ARG A 550 13.73 17.35 -21.69
C ARG A 550 12.30 17.16 -22.16
N ARG A 551 12.01 17.60 -23.37
CA ARG A 551 10.72 17.38 -24.02
C ARG A 551 10.93 16.78 -25.40
N TYR A 552 10.32 15.63 -25.65
CA TYR A 552 10.22 15.07 -27.00
C TYR A 552 8.92 15.52 -27.62
N LEU A 553 9.01 16.19 -28.76
CA LEU A 553 7.88 16.75 -29.50
C LEU A 553 7.65 15.91 -30.75
N ILE A 554 6.39 15.52 -30.97
CA ILE A 554 5.93 14.82 -32.17
C ILE A 554 4.83 15.69 -32.77
N GLU A 555 5.17 16.47 -33.80
CA GLU A 555 4.18 17.22 -34.58
C GLU A 555 3.62 16.35 -35.69
N LEU A 556 2.30 16.32 -35.81
CA LEU A 556 1.56 15.53 -36.78
C LEU A 556 0.65 16.45 -37.58
N HIS A 557 0.88 16.51 -38.90
CA HIS A 557 -0.03 17.17 -39.83
C HIS A 557 -0.52 16.13 -40.84
N THR A 558 -1.80 15.79 -40.72
CA THR A 558 -2.48 14.98 -41.72
C THR A 558 -2.75 15.83 -42.96
N ILE A 559 -2.35 15.32 -44.13
CA ILE A 559 -2.59 15.98 -45.40
C ILE A 559 -3.91 15.43 -45.93
N HIS A 560 -4.95 16.26 -45.92
CA HIS A 560 -6.24 15.89 -46.49
C HIS A 560 -6.17 16.07 -48.00
N ASP A 561 -5.98 14.96 -48.72
CA ASP A 561 -6.25 14.91 -50.16
C ASP A 561 -7.62 14.23 -50.38
N PRO A 562 -8.65 14.99 -50.84
CA PRO A 562 -9.96 14.45 -51.18
C PRO A 562 -9.91 13.35 -52.24
N CYS A 563 -8.89 13.36 -53.11
CA CYS A 563 -8.74 12.43 -54.23
C CYS A 563 -8.14 11.08 -53.82
N LEU A 564 -7.49 10.99 -52.64
CA LEU A 564 -6.76 9.80 -52.18
C LEU A 564 -7.64 8.70 -51.55
N ARG A 565 -8.98 8.85 -51.50
CA ARG A 565 -9.89 7.81 -51.00
C ARG A 565 -9.86 6.50 -51.81
N ALA A 566 -9.34 6.53 -53.05
CA ALA A 566 -9.43 5.41 -53.98
C ALA A 566 -8.19 4.48 -54.05
N ILE A 567 -7.08 4.77 -53.36
CA ILE A 567 -5.82 4.04 -53.59
C ILE A 567 -5.42 3.19 -52.37
N TYR A 568 -5.76 1.90 -52.46
CA TYR A 568 -5.34 0.83 -51.55
C TYR A 568 -3.86 0.44 -51.78
N ASP A 569 -3.33 0.68 -52.99
CA ASP A 569 -2.04 0.17 -53.46
C ASP A 569 -0.82 0.89 -52.87
N ASN A 570 -0.94 2.15 -52.43
CA ASN A 570 0.17 2.90 -51.81
C ASN A 570 0.35 2.61 -50.31
N THR A 571 -0.50 1.79 -49.70
CA THR A 571 -0.41 1.49 -48.27
C THR A 571 0.90 0.78 -47.94
N LYS A 572 1.33 -0.18 -48.76
CA LYS A 572 2.60 -0.91 -48.54
C LYS A 572 3.82 0.02 -48.68
N GLN A 573 3.76 0.98 -49.59
CA GLN A 573 4.81 1.98 -49.77
C GLN A 573 4.85 2.95 -48.58
N LEU A 574 3.69 3.43 -48.12
CA LEU A 574 3.59 4.28 -46.93
C LEU A 574 4.11 3.56 -45.67
N ILE A 575 3.73 2.30 -45.48
CA ILE A 575 4.24 1.46 -44.38
C ILE A 575 5.75 1.32 -44.47
N SER A 576 6.29 1.04 -45.66
CA SER A 576 7.75 0.93 -45.84
C SER A 576 8.46 2.27 -45.57
N GLN A 577 7.85 3.40 -45.94
CA GLN A 577 8.39 4.73 -45.66
C GLN A 577 8.32 5.07 -44.16
N LEU A 578 7.23 4.69 -43.48
CA LEU A 578 7.09 4.82 -42.03
C LEU A 578 8.10 3.93 -41.30
N ASP A 579 8.23 2.65 -41.68
CA ASP A 579 9.23 1.72 -41.15
C ASP A 579 10.64 2.32 -41.22
N GLN A 580 11.04 2.80 -42.40
CA GLN A 580 12.34 3.42 -42.61
C GLN A 580 12.49 4.66 -41.74
N SER A 581 11.49 5.53 -41.71
CA SER A 581 11.52 6.77 -40.94
C SER A 581 11.60 6.52 -39.44
N PHE A 582 10.82 5.57 -38.91
CA PHE A 582 10.88 5.16 -37.51
C PHE A 582 12.24 4.55 -37.18
N SER A 583 12.78 3.70 -38.06
CA SER A 583 14.13 3.16 -37.90
C SER A 583 15.17 4.27 -37.79
N GLU A 584 15.13 5.27 -38.69
CA GLU A 584 16.03 6.42 -38.65
C GLU A 584 15.82 7.26 -37.37
N CYS A 585 14.58 7.54 -36.97
CA CYS A 585 14.26 8.23 -35.72
C CYS A 585 14.81 7.51 -34.50
N ILE A 586 14.68 6.18 -34.44
CA ILE A 586 15.23 5.35 -33.35
C ILE A 586 16.75 5.50 -33.30
N GLN A 587 17.43 5.51 -34.45
CA GLN A 587 18.88 5.71 -34.49
C GLN A 587 19.27 7.12 -34.05
N THR A 588 18.55 8.15 -34.46
CA THR A 588 18.82 9.53 -34.01
C THR A 588 18.55 9.69 -32.51
N ILE A 589 17.47 9.11 -31.99
CA ILE A 589 17.17 9.13 -30.54
C ILE A 589 18.29 8.44 -29.74
N LYS A 590 18.88 7.35 -30.27
CA LYS A 590 20.04 6.68 -29.64
C LYS A 590 21.30 7.57 -29.58
N GLN A 591 21.41 8.56 -30.45
CA GLN A 591 22.51 9.52 -30.46
C GLN A 591 22.28 10.70 -29.49
N ILE A 592 21.04 10.91 -29.02
CA ILE A 592 20.75 11.97 -28.06
C ILE A 592 21.47 11.66 -26.76
N LYS A 593 22.27 12.63 -26.28
CA LYS A 593 23.01 12.49 -25.02
C LYS A 593 22.02 12.14 -23.89
N PRO A 594 22.26 11.04 -23.14
CA PRO A 594 21.38 10.68 -22.05
C PRO A 594 21.35 11.78 -20.99
N LEU A 595 20.17 12.05 -20.44
CA LEU A 595 20.04 13.01 -19.34
C LEU A 595 20.89 12.54 -18.15
N ASP A 596 21.62 13.47 -17.55
CA ASP A 596 22.56 13.13 -16.50
C ASP A 596 21.88 12.46 -15.30
N ASN A 597 22.45 11.37 -14.80
CA ASN A 597 21.77 10.46 -13.87
C ASN A 597 21.96 10.83 -12.39
N HIS A 598 22.59 11.96 -12.12
CA HIS A 598 22.80 12.47 -10.77
C HIS A 598 21.45 12.68 -10.06
N ASN A 599 21.27 11.98 -8.93
CA ASN A 599 20.33 12.08 -7.79
C ASN A 599 18.87 12.59 -7.93
N TYR A 600 18.35 12.86 -9.13
CA TYR A 600 16.99 13.34 -9.28
C TYR A 600 16.02 12.20 -9.60
N ASN A 601 14.90 12.14 -8.88
CA ASN A 601 13.73 11.36 -9.29
C ASN A 601 13.15 12.01 -10.54
N LYS A 602 13.55 11.49 -11.71
CA LYS A 602 12.98 11.86 -13.00
C LYS A 602 11.67 11.12 -13.17
N GLN A 603 10.65 11.84 -13.61
CA GLN A 603 9.35 11.31 -13.99
C GLN A 603 9.07 11.74 -15.43
N TRP A 604 7.99 11.23 -16.01
CA TRP A 604 7.60 11.60 -17.35
C TRP A 604 6.09 11.85 -17.44
N THR A 605 5.68 12.76 -18.31
CA THR A 605 4.26 13.14 -18.50
C THR A 605 3.95 13.33 -19.98
N PHE A 606 2.70 13.10 -20.36
CA PHE A 606 2.19 13.42 -21.68
C PHE A 606 1.51 14.80 -21.69
N GLN A 607 1.82 15.59 -22.71
CA GLN A 607 1.19 16.86 -23.01
C GLN A 607 0.64 16.84 -24.43
N LEU A 608 -0.48 17.50 -24.65
CA LEU A 608 -1.13 17.61 -25.96
C LEU A 608 -1.34 19.06 -26.36
N ARG A 609 -1.00 19.38 -27.61
CA ARG A 609 -1.41 20.63 -28.24
C ARG A 609 -2.68 20.37 -29.03
N SER A 610 -3.71 21.14 -28.69
CA SER A 610 -4.92 21.17 -29.49
C SER A 610 -4.72 22.05 -30.71
N SER A 611 -5.24 21.62 -31.86
CA SER A 611 -5.32 22.50 -33.03
C SER A 611 -6.31 23.63 -32.72
N PRO A 612 -5.88 24.91 -32.74
CA PRO A 612 -6.65 26.04 -32.18
C PRO A 612 -7.98 26.28 -32.91
N ASP A 613 -8.09 25.88 -34.18
CA ASP A 613 -9.24 26.18 -35.04
C ASP A 613 -10.20 24.99 -35.23
N ARG A 614 -10.01 23.89 -34.48
CA ARG A 614 -10.75 22.65 -34.72
C ARG A 614 -11.66 22.30 -33.55
N THR A 615 -12.95 22.45 -33.78
CA THR A 615 -13.98 21.74 -33.03
C THR A 615 -14.21 20.38 -33.67
N ASN A 616 -14.67 19.40 -32.90
CA ASN A 616 -15.09 18.14 -33.52
C ASN A 616 -16.32 18.37 -34.42
N ASN A 617 -16.76 17.36 -35.16
CA ASN A 617 -17.95 17.43 -36.03
C ASN A 617 -19.25 17.84 -35.31
N LYS A 618 -19.23 17.94 -33.97
CA LYS A 618 -20.35 18.37 -33.11
C LYS A 618 -20.15 19.76 -32.48
N GLY A 619 -19.12 20.51 -32.87
CA GLY A 619 -18.82 21.83 -32.32
C GLY A 619 -18.20 21.82 -30.91
N ILE A 620 -17.89 20.64 -30.36
CA ILE A 620 -17.36 20.51 -29.00
C ILE A 620 -15.86 20.78 -29.01
N SER A 621 -15.41 21.66 -28.12
CA SER A 621 -14.00 21.95 -27.94
C SER A 621 -13.25 20.76 -27.32
N ILE A 622 -11.97 20.62 -27.64
CA ILE A 622 -11.13 19.59 -27.02
C ILE A 622 -11.10 19.71 -25.49
N GLN A 623 -11.17 20.93 -24.93
CA GLN A 623 -11.18 21.15 -23.48
C GLN A 623 -12.40 20.50 -22.83
N GLU A 624 -13.54 20.55 -23.50
CA GLU A 624 -14.78 19.96 -23.04
C GLU A 624 -14.78 18.43 -23.18
N ILE A 625 -14.17 17.91 -24.26
CA ILE A 625 -13.93 16.46 -24.44
C ILE A 625 -13.01 15.93 -23.31
N LEU A 626 -11.93 16.65 -23.00
CA LEU A 626 -10.98 16.26 -21.95
C LEU A 626 -11.61 16.33 -20.55
N ARG A 627 -12.56 17.25 -20.31
CA ARG A 627 -13.30 17.33 -19.04
C ARG A 627 -14.34 16.21 -18.88
N THR A 628 -15.02 15.83 -19.95
CA THR A 628 -16.17 14.91 -19.90
C THR A 628 -15.77 13.43 -19.93
N LYS A 629 -14.61 13.10 -20.49
CA LYS A 629 -14.13 11.71 -20.57
C LYS A 629 -13.00 11.47 -19.58
N PRO A 630 -13.20 10.65 -18.53
CA PRO A 630 -12.20 10.40 -17.49
C PRO A 630 -10.89 9.80 -18.02
N ILE A 631 -10.96 9.10 -19.17
CA ILE A 631 -9.80 8.54 -19.87
C ILE A 631 -8.77 9.61 -20.26
N TYR A 632 -9.20 10.87 -20.47
CA TYR A 632 -8.29 11.93 -20.90
C TYR A 632 -7.71 12.79 -19.78
N LYS A 633 -8.02 12.51 -18.51
CA LYS A 633 -7.46 13.26 -17.36
C LYS A 633 -5.94 13.14 -17.26
N GLU A 634 -5.36 12.14 -17.92
CA GLU A 634 -3.92 11.89 -17.96
C GLU A 634 -3.14 12.85 -18.89
N PHE A 635 -3.82 13.62 -19.74
CA PHE A 635 -3.18 14.59 -20.64
C PHE A 635 -3.24 16.00 -20.07
N LEU A 636 -2.07 16.64 -19.96
CA LEU A 636 -1.99 18.07 -19.70
C LEU A 636 -2.10 18.84 -21.03
N LEU A 637 -3.02 19.81 -21.10
CA LEU A 637 -3.13 20.70 -22.26
C LEU A 637 -1.98 21.72 -22.29
N ILE A 638 -1.26 21.78 -23.40
CA ILE A 638 -0.15 22.73 -23.61
C ILE A 638 -0.62 24.19 -23.44
N ASN A 639 -1.85 24.50 -23.86
CA ASN A 639 -2.38 25.87 -23.83
C ASN A 639 -2.85 26.35 -22.45
N GLN A 640 -2.90 25.49 -21.42
CA GLN A 640 -3.44 25.85 -20.09
C GLN A 640 -2.35 26.18 -19.05
N GLN A 641 -1.06 26.09 -19.40
CA GLN A 641 0.04 26.30 -18.45
C GLN A 641 1.15 27.17 -19.04
N SER A 642 0.81 28.40 -19.46
CA SER A 642 1.79 29.41 -19.87
C SER A 642 2.89 29.63 -18.82
N HIS A 643 2.59 29.48 -17.53
CA HIS A 643 3.56 29.61 -16.43
C HIS A 643 4.59 28.46 -16.32
N LEU A 644 4.25 27.23 -16.74
CA LEU A 644 5.22 26.12 -16.77
C LEU A 644 6.06 26.13 -18.04
N LEU A 645 5.54 26.72 -19.13
CA LEU A 645 6.25 26.95 -20.38
C LEU A 645 7.15 28.20 -20.34
N SER A 646 6.80 29.22 -19.54
CA SER A 646 7.53 30.51 -19.50
C SER A 646 8.86 30.49 -18.74
N ASN A 647 9.14 29.43 -17.97
CA ASN A 647 10.38 29.34 -17.20
C ASN A 647 11.58 28.83 -18.01
N SER A 648 11.37 28.20 -19.18
CA SER A 648 12.45 27.86 -20.11
C SER A 648 12.79 29.06 -20.99
N LYS A 649 13.37 30.11 -20.42
CA LYS A 649 13.71 31.33 -21.18
C LYS A 649 14.75 31.08 -22.29
N GLN A 650 15.42 29.93 -22.30
CA GLN A 650 16.29 29.48 -23.38
C GLN A 650 16.22 27.95 -23.45
N SER A 651 15.50 27.38 -24.41
CA SER A 651 15.56 25.94 -24.72
C SER A 651 16.26 25.73 -26.05
N ILE A 652 17.00 24.63 -26.16
CA ILE A 652 17.62 24.24 -27.43
C ILE A 652 16.70 23.21 -28.08
N ILE A 653 15.99 23.64 -29.11
CA ILE A 653 15.20 22.74 -29.94
C ILE A 653 16.12 22.15 -31.00
N SER A 654 16.35 20.84 -30.91
CA SER A 654 17.02 20.05 -31.93
C SER A 654 15.97 19.32 -32.76
N SER A 655 15.96 19.56 -34.07
CA SER A 655 15.18 18.74 -34.99
C SER A 655 15.84 17.36 -35.06
N ILE A 656 15.10 16.32 -34.69
CA ILE A 656 15.58 14.92 -34.76
C ILE A 656 15.40 14.44 -36.20
N LYS A 657 14.17 14.57 -36.72
CA LYS A 657 13.81 14.10 -38.05
C LYS A 657 12.49 14.72 -38.51
N SER A 658 12.40 15.03 -39.79
CA SER A 658 11.14 15.30 -40.47
C SER A 658 10.85 14.19 -41.48
N LEU A 659 9.60 13.76 -41.52
CA LEU A 659 9.05 12.87 -42.52
C LEU A 659 7.97 13.65 -43.27
N HIS A 660 8.05 13.65 -44.59
CA HIS A 660 7.02 14.18 -45.44
C HIS A 660 6.59 13.09 -46.41
N THR A 661 5.33 12.71 -46.31
CA THR A 661 4.64 11.82 -47.25
C THR A 661 3.43 12.57 -47.81
N GLU A 662 2.81 12.03 -48.86
CA GLU A 662 1.59 12.60 -49.46
C GLU A 662 0.41 12.68 -48.47
N ARG A 663 0.43 11.88 -47.38
CA ARG A 663 -0.67 11.78 -46.41
C ARG A 663 -0.35 12.30 -45.02
N LEU A 664 0.93 12.35 -44.67
CA LEU A 664 1.39 12.67 -43.33
C LEU A 664 2.69 13.46 -43.41
N LYS A 665 2.69 14.64 -42.80
CA LYS A 665 3.90 15.34 -42.41
C LYS A 665 4.08 15.13 -40.91
N LEU A 666 5.21 14.56 -40.54
CA LEU A 666 5.54 14.26 -39.15
C LEU A 666 6.91 14.86 -38.82
N GLN A 667 7.02 15.54 -37.68
CA GLN A 667 8.27 16.15 -37.24
C GLN A 667 8.56 15.75 -35.80
N PHE A 668 9.71 15.09 -35.60
CA PHE A 668 10.25 14.75 -34.30
C PHE A 668 11.27 15.80 -33.88
N MET A 669 11.10 16.36 -32.69
CA MET A 669 12.05 17.32 -32.11
C MET A 669 12.37 16.94 -30.67
N CYS A 670 13.57 17.30 -30.21
CA CYS A 670 13.96 17.23 -28.81
C CYS A 670 14.28 18.64 -28.33
N GLU A 671 13.56 19.09 -27.30
CA GLU A 671 13.80 20.34 -26.62
C GLU A 671 14.49 20.03 -25.28
N ASP A 672 15.73 20.53 -25.14
CA ASP A 672 16.50 20.42 -23.90
C ASP A 672 16.51 21.77 -23.16
N ASP A 673 16.46 21.70 -21.83
CA ASP A 673 16.66 22.88 -20.99
C ASP A 673 18.13 23.32 -21.05
N LYS A 674 18.37 24.50 -21.65
CA LYS A 674 19.72 25.03 -21.85
C LYS A 674 20.44 25.28 -20.52
N TYR A 675 19.70 25.70 -19.48
CA TYR A 675 20.28 25.98 -18.17
C TYR A 675 20.87 24.72 -17.53
N GLU A 676 20.15 23.60 -17.60
CA GLU A 676 20.64 22.32 -17.08
C GLU A 676 21.79 21.76 -17.93
N GLN A 677 21.80 21.97 -19.25
CA GLN A 677 22.95 21.63 -20.10
C GLN A 677 24.21 22.43 -19.73
N GLU A 678 24.09 23.75 -19.57
CA GLU A 678 25.19 24.64 -19.18
C GLU A 678 25.69 24.29 -17.78
N LYS A 679 24.79 24.03 -16.82
CA LYS A 679 25.15 23.60 -15.46
C LYS A 679 25.88 22.26 -15.45
N CYS A 680 25.45 21.28 -16.27
CA CYS A 680 26.18 20.02 -16.43
C CYS A 680 27.56 20.23 -17.07
N GLN A 681 27.69 21.13 -18.04
CA GLN A 681 28.99 21.44 -18.66
C GLN A 681 29.93 22.12 -17.66
N GLN A 682 29.45 23.08 -16.88
CA GLN A 682 30.20 23.74 -15.81
C GLN A 682 30.63 22.75 -14.71
N TRP A 683 29.73 21.84 -14.30
CA TRP A 683 30.06 20.79 -13.32
C TRP A 683 31.13 19.83 -13.85
N ASN A 684 31.04 19.41 -15.10
CA ASN A 684 32.06 18.56 -15.72
C ASN A 684 33.40 19.30 -15.88
N GLN A 685 33.40 20.58 -16.25
CA GLN A 685 34.61 21.41 -16.26
C GLN A 685 35.21 21.57 -14.85
N HIS A 686 34.38 21.74 -13.83
CA HIS A 686 34.82 21.82 -12.43
C HIS A 686 35.45 20.48 -11.96
N LEU A 687 34.88 19.34 -12.34
CA LEU A 687 35.45 18.01 -12.08
C LEU A 687 36.76 17.76 -12.85
N LEU A 688 36.89 18.28 -14.07
CA LEU A 688 38.14 18.18 -14.85
C LEU A 688 39.24 19.09 -14.30
N ASN A 689 38.89 20.29 -13.83
CA ASN A 689 39.84 21.28 -13.34
C ASN A 689 40.31 20.99 -11.92
N ASN A 690 39.47 20.37 -11.09
CA ASN A 690 39.88 19.86 -9.79
C ASN A 690 40.42 18.45 -9.97
N LYS A 691 41.74 18.32 -10.11
CA LYS A 691 42.43 17.02 -10.05
C LYS A 691 41.91 16.25 -8.83
N LEU A 692 41.20 15.15 -9.06
CA LEU A 692 40.96 14.18 -8.00
C LEU A 692 42.32 13.71 -7.45
N PRO A 693 42.50 13.60 -6.13
CA PRO A 693 43.69 12.97 -5.57
C PRO A 693 43.81 11.54 -6.10
N ASP A 694 45.05 11.09 -6.26
CA ASP A 694 45.40 9.80 -6.85
C ASP A 694 44.64 8.68 -6.13
N GLN A 695 44.15 7.69 -6.89
CA GLN A 695 43.14 6.71 -6.44
C GLN A 695 43.65 5.70 -5.38
N ARG A 696 44.84 5.95 -4.81
CA ARG A 696 45.48 5.18 -3.75
C ARG A 696 45.23 5.74 -2.35
N ASP A 697 44.69 6.95 -2.22
CA ASP A 697 44.44 7.59 -0.92
C ASP A 697 43.00 7.42 -0.39
N ILE A 698 42.13 6.71 -1.12
CA ILE A 698 40.68 6.58 -0.78
C ILE A 698 40.39 5.33 0.08
N ASP A 699 41.32 4.39 0.20
CA ASP A 699 41.08 3.14 0.93
C ASP A 699 41.22 3.24 2.47
N TYR A 700 41.45 4.44 3.03
CA TYR A 700 41.64 4.63 4.48
C TYR A 700 40.84 5.76 5.15
N ALA A 701 39.92 6.44 4.45
CA ALA A 701 39.10 7.47 5.08
C ALA A 701 37.92 6.86 5.85
N THR A 702 37.89 7.06 7.17
CA THR A 702 36.75 6.73 8.04
C THR A 702 35.62 7.76 7.91
N ASP A 703 34.38 7.35 8.19
CA ASP A 703 33.15 8.16 8.05
C ASP A 703 33.14 9.51 8.82
N SER A 704 34.16 9.83 9.62
CA SER A 704 34.34 11.13 10.28
C SER A 704 34.74 12.24 9.31
N ASP A 705 35.48 11.93 8.24
CA ASP A 705 36.21 12.95 7.46
C ASP A 705 35.34 13.56 6.33
N ILE A 706 34.17 12.98 6.10
CA ILE A 706 33.20 13.45 5.08
C ILE A 706 32.37 14.62 5.60
N ASN A 707 32.29 14.84 6.93
CA ASN A 707 31.50 15.93 7.51
C ASN A 707 32.22 17.28 7.56
N GLU A 708 33.54 17.34 7.39
CA GLU A 708 34.30 18.59 7.42
C GLU A 708 34.27 19.35 6.07
N TYR A 709 33.96 18.65 4.96
CA TYR A 709 33.87 19.26 3.62
C TYR A 709 32.50 19.88 3.27
N GLN A 710 31.50 19.77 4.15
CA GLN A 710 30.17 20.38 3.95
C GLN A 710 29.96 21.69 4.76
N GLY A 711 31.00 22.19 5.43
CA GLY A 711 30.91 23.35 6.34
C GLY A 711 30.86 24.74 5.70
N ASN A 712 31.09 24.90 4.40
CA ASN A 712 31.17 26.23 3.77
C ASN A 712 29.89 26.58 3.00
N PHE A 713 28.77 26.76 3.69
CA PHE A 713 27.64 27.62 3.28
C PHE A 713 26.61 27.64 4.41
N LYS A 714 26.77 28.58 5.36
CA LYS A 714 25.69 29.19 6.16
C LYS A 714 26.28 30.25 7.07
N GLU A 715 26.01 31.50 6.72
CA GLU A 715 26.10 32.63 7.63
C GLU A 715 24.70 33.24 7.76
N ILE A 716 24.45 33.82 8.95
CA ILE A 716 23.24 34.52 9.43
C ILE A 716 22.17 33.61 10.07
N ASP A 717 22.40 33.25 11.34
CA ASP A 717 21.63 33.85 12.44
C ASP A 717 22.29 33.56 13.80
N HIS A 718 22.61 34.63 14.52
CA HIS A 718 23.12 34.63 15.90
C HIS A 718 21.96 34.43 16.88
N TYR A 719 22.09 33.51 17.85
CA TYR A 719 22.12 33.83 19.29
C TYR A 719 22.23 32.56 20.17
N SER A 720 23.26 32.58 21.03
CA SER A 720 23.34 32.10 22.42
C SER A 720 23.46 30.62 22.85
N ARG A 721 24.52 30.44 23.66
CA ARG A 721 24.76 29.57 24.84
C ARG A 721 25.32 28.16 24.59
N VAL A 722 26.63 27.91 24.82
CA VAL A 722 27.46 27.87 26.06
C VAL A 722 27.47 26.48 26.73
N SER A 723 28.58 25.78 26.48
CA SER A 723 29.38 24.86 27.31
C SER A 723 28.71 23.73 28.13
N ASN A 724 29.16 22.48 27.91
CA ASN A 724 30.27 21.90 28.67
C ASN A 724 30.69 20.53 28.14
N LYS A 725 31.98 20.39 27.82
CA LYS A 725 32.67 19.11 27.61
C LYS A 725 33.11 18.56 28.97
N ARG A 726 32.91 17.27 29.21
CA ARG A 726 33.79 16.45 30.05
C ARG A 726 33.97 15.09 29.38
N ASN A 727 35.23 14.84 29.01
CA ASN A 727 35.74 13.53 28.69
C ASN A 727 35.87 12.75 30.00
N GLU A 728 35.54 11.47 29.99
CA GLU A 728 36.24 10.48 30.81
C GLU A 728 36.14 9.13 30.11
N SER A 729 37.33 8.61 29.80
CA SER A 729 37.63 7.34 29.19
C SER A 729 37.91 6.32 30.28
N GLU A 730 37.20 5.20 30.30
CA GLU A 730 37.65 4.02 31.06
C GLU A 730 37.49 2.77 30.20
N LEU A 731 38.65 2.14 29.96
CA LEU A 731 38.81 0.75 29.54
C LEU A 731 38.21 -0.20 30.60
N TRP A 732 38.00 -1.47 30.24
CA TRP A 732 38.16 -2.75 31.00
C TRP A 732 37.28 -3.84 30.31
N PRO A 733 37.52 -5.16 30.51
CA PRO A 733 38.13 -6.00 29.48
C PRO A 733 37.25 -7.16 28.97
N LEU A 734 37.76 -7.81 27.92
CA LEU A 734 37.32 -9.07 27.34
C LEU A 734 37.30 -10.22 28.36
N THR A 735 36.17 -10.94 28.44
CA THR A 735 36.13 -12.29 29.01
C THR A 735 35.45 -13.26 28.04
N THR A 736 36.02 -14.45 28.05
CA THR A 736 35.85 -15.62 27.21
C THR A 736 34.56 -16.39 27.51
N THR A 737 33.86 -16.86 26.47
CA THR A 737 32.76 -17.83 26.61
C THR A 737 33.14 -19.21 26.08
N ASN A 738 33.05 -20.19 26.97
CA ASN A 738 33.08 -21.63 26.72
C ASN A 738 31.76 -22.09 26.07
N ASN A 739 31.85 -22.95 25.06
CA ASN A 739 30.71 -23.68 24.49
C ASN A 739 30.63 -25.10 25.07
N PRO A 740 29.41 -25.63 25.34
CA PRO A 740 29.14 -27.06 25.36
C PRO A 740 28.32 -27.51 24.12
N PRO A 741 28.19 -28.83 23.88
CA PRO A 741 28.06 -29.40 22.54
C PRO A 741 26.60 -29.65 22.10
N ILE A 742 26.42 -29.63 20.78
CA ILE A 742 25.17 -29.94 20.07
C ILE A 742 25.08 -31.46 19.83
N CYS A 743 23.93 -32.05 20.18
CA CYS A 743 23.56 -33.43 19.90
C CYS A 743 23.19 -33.61 18.41
N ALA A 744 23.64 -34.74 17.85
CA ALA A 744 23.30 -35.23 16.52
C ALA A 744 21.88 -35.81 16.48
N MET A 745 21.17 -35.59 15.37
CA MET A 745 20.07 -36.45 14.93
C MET A 745 20.27 -36.78 13.46
N GLU A 746 20.05 -38.06 13.18
CA GLU A 746 20.18 -38.76 11.91
C GLU A 746 18.99 -38.44 10.98
N GLU A 747 19.24 -38.28 9.68
CA GLU A 747 18.19 -38.34 8.66
C GLU A 747 18.55 -39.33 7.56
N GLU A 748 17.57 -40.16 7.24
CA GLU A 748 17.59 -41.24 6.27
C GLU A 748 17.48 -40.74 4.83
N ASN A 749 18.23 -41.42 3.95
CA ASN A 749 18.23 -41.22 2.50
C ASN A 749 16.95 -41.76 1.84
N MET A 750 16.38 -41.00 0.90
CA MET A 750 15.64 -41.57 -0.23
C MET A 750 16.06 -40.95 -1.56
N ASN A 751 16.56 -41.83 -2.43
CA ASN A 751 16.83 -41.65 -3.86
C ASN A 751 15.53 -41.61 -4.68
N SER A 752 15.49 -40.83 -5.75
CA SER A 752 15.17 -41.36 -7.10
C SER A 752 15.43 -40.33 -8.20
N ASN A 753 16.12 -40.82 -9.24
CA ASN A 753 16.38 -40.20 -10.53
C ASN A 753 15.25 -40.54 -11.52
N ASP A 754 15.09 -39.72 -12.57
CA ASP A 754 14.93 -40.09 -14.01
C ASP A 754 14.38 -38.88 -14.79
N ILE A 755 15.17 -38.19 -15.63
CA ILE A 755 15.59 -38.43 -17.04
C ILE A 755 14.51 -38.20 -18.12
N GLU A 756 14.82 -37.17 -18.92
CA GLU A 756 14.41 -36.75 -20.27
C GLU A 756 13.87 -37.79 -21.28
N ARG A 757 12.98 -37.34 -22.21
CA ARG A 757 13.33 -37.11 -23.65
C ARG A 757 12.17 -36.64 -24.56
N LYS A 758 12.46 -35.56 -25.30
CA LYS A 758 12.27 -35.23 -26.74
C LYS A 758 11.09 -35.84 -27.54
N SER A 759 10.43 -35.01 -28.36
CA SER A 759 10.70 -34.91 -29.81
C SER A 759 9.72 -34.00 -30.58
N ASN A 760 10.24 -33.39 -31.65
CA ASN A 760 9.58 -32.56 -32.66
C ASN A 760 8.81 -33.42 -33.67
N ASP A 761 7.76 -32.87 -34.30
CA ASP A 761 7.67 -32.91 -35.78
C ASP A 761 6.73 -31.89 -36.45
N ARG A 762 7.04 -31.58 -37.71
CA ARG A 762 6.48 -30.53 -38.60
C ARG A 762 5.35 -31.06 -39.51
N ARG A 763 4.38 -30.22 -39.91
CA ARG A 763 4.17 -29.68 -41.30
C ARG A 763 2.76 -29.08 -41.57
N GLN A 764 2.80 -27.84 -42.08
CA GLN A 764 1.99 -27.13 -43.11
C GLN A 764 0.49 -27.42 -43.36
N SER A 765 -0.30 -26.32 -43.41
CA SER A 765 -1.12 -26.01 -44.60
C SER A 765 -1.38 -24.50 -44.74
N LYS A 766 -1.47 -24.01 -46.00
CA LYS A 766 -1.78 -22.64 -46.43
C LYS A 766 -3.28 -22.49 -46.65
N LYS A 767 -3.86 -21.32 -46.34
CA LYS A 767 -4.95 -20.68 -47.12
C LYS A 767 -5.13 -19.20 -46.74
N ASN A 768 -5.38 -18.39 -47.76
CA ASN A 768 -5.51 -16.93 -47.74
C ASN A 768 -6.89 -16.48 -47.23
N LYS A 769 -6.94 -15.38 -46.45
CA LYS A 769 -8.00 -14.36 -46.54
C LYS A 769 -7.54 -13.02 -45.92
N ILE A 770 -7.62 -12.01 -46.78
CA ILE A 770 -7.51 -10.54 -46.66
C ILE A 770 -9.00 -10.07 -46.53
N THR A 771 -9.49 -9.12 -45.75
CA THR A 771 -8.97 -7.89 -45.12
C THR A 771 -10.02 -7.27 -44.19
N THR A 772 -9.55 -6.61 -43.12
CA THR A 772 -10.06 -5.31 -42.62
C THR A 772 -8.86 -4.62 -41.98
N ILE A 773 -8.50 -3.41 -42.44
CA ILE A 773 -7.31 -2.69 -41.95
C ILE A 773 -7.65 -1.83 -40.74
N ASP A 774 -6.73 -1.97 -39.80
CA ASP A 774 -6.63 -1.43 -38.46
C ASP A 774 -6.03 -0.01 -38.47
N VAL A 775 -6.56 0.86 -37.60
CA VAL A 775 -6.07 2.23 -37.38
C VAL A 775 -4.74 2.23 -36.58
N ASP A 776 -4.36 1.08 -36.04
CA ASP A 776 -3.18 0.85 -35.20
C ASP A 776 -1.83 0.95 -35.93
N LEU A 777 -1.82 1.17 -37.25
CA LEU A 777 -0.59 1.15 -38.05
C LEU A 777 0.05 2.54 -38.26
N LEU A 778 -0.63 3.60 -37.82
CA LEU A 778 -0.24 5.01 -37.95
C LEU A 778 0.12 5.67 -36.61
N VAL A 779 -0.15 4.99 -35.49
CA VAL A 779 0.11 5.42 -34.10
C VAL A 779 1.14 4.49 -33.50
#